data_AF-A0AAW1YWE8-F1
#
_entry.id   AF-A0AAW1YWE8-F1
#
_cell.length_a   1.000
_cell.length_b   1.000
_cell.length_c   1.000
_cell.angle_alpha   90.00
_cell.angle_beta   90.00
_cell.angle_gamma   90.00
#
_symmetry.space_group_name_H-M   'P 1'
#
loop_
_entity.id
_entity.type
_entity.pdbx_description
1 polymer ?
#
loop_
_entity_poly.entity_id
_entity_poly.type
_entity_poly.pdbx_seq_one_letter_code
_entity_poly.pdbx_strand_id
1 'polypeptide(L)'
;MWFSWILLLASLATSSASSRTREWAQHGALMFADLSPREMNAVRDYLYSCSELGLTSARIKSLKKNSILLMELHVPRKHEALRALDRGQAKPSRQARVVVQFGNQMEPNITEFVVGPLPYPKSYQLKTFKGDRPIRFESRPISSVEYEHLNGVLDKVAAKANKILQESTGFTYGNCTDRCLTFSDIAPRGLGPGERRTWIMLQKFVEGYFIHPVGFEVLINHQDLDHEKWTVEKVWYNGQYFDSVEELVEKYEKGTITKLELPKHDDEDLFSTYIPRGHMNTRTDIHGAKLVEPQGRRFQVEENFVEYAGWSFAYRVRSSAGLQIFDLRFNGERIAYEISLQEAIAFYSGDTPAAMQTKYIDAGWAMGTSDYELAPGIDCPEIAHFVDLYHYYDTDKPVRYRNALCIFEMTTALPLRRHFNSNFQGGFNFYGGLENHVLVIRTTSTVYNYDYIWDFVFYQNGVMESRVSATGYIHATFFTENGLNYGTRVYNYVLGNLHTHLIHYKVDLDIAGRDNSFESIGLKYVNFTNPWSPGHSIVQSKLHMTQHETERSAAFRFGKKFPKYLHFYNPNQKNKWGHKKGYRIQYNSHANSVLPRGWREENGITWSRYQLAVTRHKDSEVTSSSIYTQNDPWEPVVSFEEFIRNNENIVNQDLVAWVTVGFLHIPHSEDIPNTATPGNAVGFFLRPFNFFDEDPSLASRSTVIVRPDEKGQPKVQRWTPEVVGHCVSDKPFFYNGTYAGV
;
A
#
# COMPACT_ATOMS: atom_id res chain seq x y z
N MET A 1 43.33 -20.86 -33.68
CA MET A 1 41.97 -20.65 -34.25
C MET A 1 40.87 -21.44 -33.54
N TRP A 2 41.08 -22.65 -33.02
CA TRP A 2 40.04 -23.43 -32.31
C TRP A 2 39.52 -22.82 -30.98
N PHE A 3 40.37 -22.15 -30.20
CA PHE A 3 39.96 -21.53 -28.92
C PHE A 3 39.00 -20.34 -29.07
N SER A 4 39.10 -19.58 -30.17
CA SER A 4 38.18 -18.45 -30.44
C SER A 4 36.79 -18.90 -30.85
N TRP A 5 36.65 -20.10 -31.45
CA TRP A 5 35.34 -20.65 -31.84
C TRP A 5 34.55 -21.19 -30.65
N ILE A 6 35.22 -21.76 -29.65
CA ILE A 6 34.58 -22.23 -28.41
C ILE A 6 34.09 -21.04 -27.56
N LEU A 7 34.84 -19.95 -27.50
CA LEU A 7 34.41 -18.71 -26.84
C LEU A 7 33.23 -18.04 -27.56
N LEU A 8 33.21 -18.03 -28.90
CA LEU A 8 32.08 -17.53 -29.68
C LEU A 8 30.82 -18.39 -29.49
N LEU A 9 30.95 -19.72 -29.53
CA LEU A 9 29.85 -20.65 -29.30
C LEU A 9 29.31 -20.58 -27.86
N ALA A 10 30.17 -20.39 -26.86
CA ALA A 10 29.75 -20.16 -25.47
C ALA A 10 29.00 -18.83 -25.32
N SER A 11 29.47 -17.75 -25.95
CA SER A 11 28.77 -16.45 -25.94
C SER A 11 27.42 -16.46 -26.66
N LEU A 12 27.32 -17.19 -27.78
CA LEU A 12 26.07 -17.36 -28.55
C LEU A 12 25.08 -18.26 -27.81
N ALA A 13 25.55 -19.30 -27.12
CA ALA A 13 24.71 -20.16 -26.29
C ALA A 13 24.14 -19.37 -25.09
N THR A 14 24.96 -18.57 -24.39
CA THR A 14 24.50 -17.73 -23.27
C THR A 14 23.53 -16.62 -23.72
N SER A 15 23.75 -15.99 -24.88
CA SER A 15 22.83 -14.97 -25.41
C SER A 15 21.50 -15.59 -25.88
N SER A 16 21.53 -16.81 -26.42
CA SER A 16 20.31 -17.53 -26.82
C SER A 16 19.49 -18.00 -25.61
N ALA A 17 20.14 -18.40 -24.52
CA ALA A 17 19.47 -18.80 -23.28
C ALA A 17 18.85 -17.59 -22.56
N SER A 18 19.57 -16.46 -22.48
CA SER A 18 19.04 -15.22 -21.89
C SER A 18 17.88 -14.64 -22.71
N SER A 19 17.92 -14.76 -24.04
CA SER A 19 16.80 -14.37 -24.92
C SER A 19 15.55 -15.20 -24.65
N ARG A 20 15.68 -16.52 -24.49
CA ARG A 20 14.55 -17.41 -24.21
C ARG A 20 13.92 -17.18 -22.83
N THR A 21 14.73 -16.96 -21.79
CA THR A 21 14.20 -16.66 -20.45
C THR A 21 13.45 -15.34 -20.41
N ARG A 22 13.90 -14.35 -21.20
CA ARG A 22 13.21 -13.07 -21.38
C ARG A 22 11.86 -13.27 -22.07
N GLU A 23 11.83 -13.99 -23.19
CA GLU A 23 10.59 -14.30 -23.92
C GLU A 23 9.57 -15.04 -23.03
N TRP A 24 10.01 -15.97 -22.19
CA TRP A 24 9.12 -16.68 -21.25
C TRP A 24 8.59 -15.77 -20.14
N ALA A 25 9.44 -14.89 -19.58
CA ALA A 25 9.01 -13.92 -18.57
C ALA A 25 7.97 -12.95 -19.15
N GLN A 26 8.24 -12.37 -20.32
CA GLN A 26 7.34 -11.48 -21.05
C GLN A 26 6.02 -12.20 -21.40
N HIS A 27 6.08 -13.40 -21.97
CA HIS A 27 4.89 -14.18 -22.31
C HIS A 27 4.05 -14.54 -21.06
N GLY A 28 4.73 -14.84 -19.95
CA GLY A 28 4.13 -15.22 -18.68
C GLY A 28 3.57 -14.05 -17.86
N ALA A 29 4.03 -12.81 -18.09
CA ALA A 29 3.59 -11.63 -17.35
C ALA A 29 2.07 -11.43 -17.35
N LEU A 30 1.41 -11.74 -18.47
CA LEU A 30 -0.04 -11.66 -18.65
C LEU A 30 -0.84 -12.61 -17.74
N MET A 31 -0.20 -13.61 -17.11
CA MET A 31 -0.85 -14.43 -16.07
C MET A 31 -1.17 -13.60 -14.82
N PHE A 32 -0.43 -12.51 -14.59
CA PHE A 32 -0.56 -11.63 -13.44
C PHE A 32 -1.32 -10.34 -13.75
N ALA A 33 -1.58 -10.01 -15.01
CA ALA A 33 -2.32 -8.80 -15.41
C ALA A 33 -3.72 -8.79 -14.78
N ASP A 34 -4.20 -7.65 -14.28
CA ASP A 34 -5.58 -7.54 -13.79
C ASP A 34 -6.62 -7.89 -14.87
N LEU A 35 -7.85 -8.17 -14.45
CA LEU A 35 -8.93 -8.52 -15.36
C LEU A 35 -9.20 -7.34 -16.30
N SER A 36 -9.38 -7.63 -17.59
CA SER A 36 -9.87 -6.62 -18.53
C SER A 36 -11.38 -6.37 -18.34
N PRO A 37 -11.93 -5.22 -18.79
CA PRO A 37 -13.38 -5.00 -18.80
C PRO A 37 -14.16 -6.10 -19.53
N ARG A 38 -13.59 -6.66 -20.60
CA ARG A 38 -14.19 -7.77 -21.34
C ARG A 38 -14.27 -9.05 -20.49
N GLU A 39 -13.21 -9.37 -19.76
CA GLU A 39 -13.19 -10.52 -18.85
C GLU A 39 -14.16 -10.32 -17.69
N MET A 40 -14.21 -9.12 -17.10
CA MET A 40 -15.14 -8.83 -16.01
C MET A 40 -16.60 -8.94 -16.44
N ASN A 41 -16.95 -8.37 -17.61
CA ASN A 41 -18.29 -8.50 -18.19
C ASN A 41 -18.63 -9.97 -18.46
N ALA A 42 -17.70 -10.76 -19.03
CA ALA A 42 -17.93 -12.18 -19.28
C ALA A 42 -18.17 -12.99 -18.00
N VAL A 43 -17.43 -12.71 -16.92
CA VAL A 43 -17.63 -13.34 -15.60
C VAL A 43 -18.98 -12.95 -15.02
N ARG A 44 -19.33 -11.65 -15.06
CA ARG A 44 -20.63 -11.17 -14.60
C ARG A 44 -21.75 -11.88 -15.34
N ASP A 45 -21.74 -11.84 -16.67
CA ASP A 45 -22.80 -12.38 -17.51
C ASP A 45 -22.97 -13.90 -17.29
N TYR A 46 -21.86 -14.63 -17.13
CA TYR A 46 -21.89 -16.04 -16.76
C TYR A 46 -22.53 -16.27 -15.39
N LEU A 47 -22.14 -15.54 -14.34
CA LEU A 47 -22.73 -15.71 -13.01
C LEU A 47 -24.21 -15.31 -12.98
N TYR A 48 -24.62 -14.28 -13.72
CA TYR A 48 -26.03 -13.92 -13.86
C TYR A 48 -26.85 -14.99 -14.61
N SER A 49 -26.21 -15.81 -15.45
CA SER A 49 -26.87 -16.95 -16.11
C SER A 49 -27.11 -18.14 -15.17
N CYS A 50 -26.39 -18.22 -14.06
CA CYS A 50 -26.56 -19.22 -13.00
C CYS A 50 -27.74 -18.83 -12.11
N SER A 51 -28.95 -19.27 -12.49
CA SER A 51 -30.20 -18.88 -11.82
C SER A 51 -30.24 -19.27 -10.34
N GLU A 52 -29.47 -20.29 -9.93
CA GLU A 52 -29.35 -20.73 -8.54
C GLU A 52 -28.70 -19.68 -7.62
N LEU A 53 -27.92 -18.75 -8.17
CA LEU A 53 -27.29 -17.68 -7.39
C LEU A 53 -28.26 -16.53 -7.09
N GLY A 54 -29.36 -16.41 -7.84
CA GLY A 54 -30.38 -15.37 -7.65
C GLY A 54 -29.82 -13.94 -7.70
N LEU A 55 -28.78 -13.69 -8.50
CA LEU A 55 -28.07 -12.43 -8.55
C LEU A 55 -28.95 -11.28 -9.06
N THR A 56 -28.77 -10.13 -8.44
CA THR A 56 -29.44 -8.88 -8.77
C THR A 56 -28.45 -7.73 -8.75
N SER A 57 -28.88 -6.57 -9.23
CA SER A 57 -28.04 -5.38 -9.29
C SER A 57 -27.56 -4.94 -7.90
N ALA A 58 -26.26 -4.62 -7.82
CA ALA A 58 -25.64 -4.02 -6.64
C ALA A 58 -26.26 -2.66 -6.29
N ARG A 59 -27.00 -2.02 -7.21
CA ARG A 59 -27.68 -0.74 -7.00
C ARG A 59 -29.15 -0.84 -6.58
N ILE A 60 -29.74 -2.04 -6.49
CA ILE A 60 -31.11 -2.19 -5.94
C ILE A 60 -31.14 -1.66 -4.50
N LYS A 61 -32.14 -0.82 -4.18
CA LYS A 61 -32.35 -0.18 -2.86
C LYS A 61 -32.92 -1.12 -1.79
N SER A 62 -32.29 -2.29 -1.66
CA SER A 62 -32.57 -3.30 -0.64
C SER A 62 -31.27 -3.98 -0.25
N LEU A 63 -31.08 -4.26 1.04
CA LEU A 63 -29.97 -5.09 1.51
C LEU A 63 -30.33 -6.59 1.52
N LYS A 64 -31.63 -6.93 1.42
CA LYS A 64 -32.13 -8.29 1.22
C LYS A 64 -32.03 -8.67 -0.25
N LYS A 65 -30.81 -8.76 -0.77
CA LYS A 65 -30.52 -9.09 -2.16
C LYS A 65 -29.28 -9.95 -2.28
N ASN A 66 -29.14 -10.65 -3.40
CA ASN A 66 -27.89 -11.30 -3.77
C ASN A 66 -27.20 -10.44 -4.82
N SER A 67 -25.93 -10.08 -4.61
CA SER A 67 -25.19 -9.22 -5.55
C SER A 67 -23.71 -9.50 -5.53
N ILE A 68 -23.06 -9.30 -6.69
CA ILE A 68 -21.60 -9.33 -6.80
C ILE A 68 -21.05 -8.08 -6.12
N LEU A 69 -20.19 -8.26 -5.11
CA LEU A 69 -19.54 -7.17 -4.40
C LEU A 69 -18.20 -6.80 -5.05
N LEU A 70 -17.37 -7.80 -5.37
CA LEU A 70 -16.00 -7.60 -5.84
C LEU A 70 -15.68 -8.64 -6.91
N MET A 71 -14.95 -8.22 -7.94
CA MET A 71 -14.32 -9.12 -8.90
C MET A 71 -12.88 -8.67 -9.19
N GLU A 72 -11.94 -9.61 -9.06
CA GLU A 72 -10.52 -9.38 -9.30
C GLU A 72 -9.83 -10.64 -9.84
N LEU A 73 -8.62 -10.52 -10.39
CA LEU A 73 -7.86 -11.69 -10.87
C LEU A 73 -7.58 -12.67 -9.73
N HIS A 74 -7.90 -13.95 -9.95
CA HIS A 74 -7.39 -15.06 -9.14
C HIS A 74 -6.01 -15.47 -9.67
N VAL A 75 -4.96 -15.14 -8.93
CA VAL A 75 -3.58 -15.46 -9.33
C VAL A 75 -3.36 -16.98 -9.33
N PRO A 76 -2.63 -17.53 -10.32
CA PRO A 76 -2.32 -18.95 -10.37
C PRO A 76 -1.45 -19.38 -9.19
N ARG A 77 -1.48 -20.68 -8.87
CA ARG A 77 -0.59 -21.25 -7.86
C ARG A 77 0.87 -21.08 -8.30
N LYS A 78 1.77 -20.74 -7.36
CA LYS A 78 3.17 -20.40 -7.66
C LYS A 78 3.86 -21.47 -8.49
N HIS A 79 3.69 -22.73 -8.12
CA HIS A 79 4.31 -23.85 -8.83
C HIS A 79 3.83 -24.00 -10.29
N GLU A 80 2.59 -23.61 -10.60
CA GLU A 80 2.06 -23.67 -11.97
C GLU A 80 2.57 -22.49 -12.79
N ALA A 81 2.61 -21.30 -12.20
CA ALA A 81 3.17 -20.09 -12.83
C ALA A 81 4.64 -20.30 -13.18
N LEU A 82 5.45 -20.85 -12.26
CA LEU A 82 6.87 -21.10 -12.49
C LEU A 82 7.13 -22.10 -13.62
N ARG A 83 6.22 -23.06 -13.89
CA ARG A 83 6.36 -23.93 -15.07
C ARG A 83 6.28 -23.15 -16.38
N ALA A 84 5.42 -22.14 -16.46
CA ALA A 84 5.34 -21.27 -17.63
C ALA A 84 6.56 -20.33 -17.69
N LEU A 85 6.90 -19.67 -16.58
CA LEU A 85 7.96 -18.66 -16.51
C LEU A 85 9.38 -19.21 -16.70
N ASP A 86 9.63 -20.45 -16.26
CA ASP A 86 11.00 -21.01 -16.24
C ASP A 86 11.20 -22.18 -17.21
N ARG A 87 10.10 -22.77 -17.72
CA ARG A 87 10.17 -23.97 -18.58
C ARG A 87 9.40 -23.81 -19.88
N GLY A 88 8.88 -22.61 -20.17
CA GLY A 88 8.12 -22.33 -21.40
C GLY A 88 6.86 -23.19 -21.56
N GLN A 89 6.32 -23.73 -20.47
CA GLN A 89 5.08 -24.51 -20.51
C GLN A 89 3.87 -23.59 -20.72
N ALA A 90 2.73 -24.18 -21.08
CA ALA A 90 1.49 -23.45 -21.23
C ALA A 90 1.10 -22.71 -19.93
N LYS A 91 0.60 -21.49 -20.09
CA LYS A 91 0.08 -20.68 -18.98
C LYS A 91 -1.07 -21.42 -18.29
N PRO A 92 -1.17 -21.38 -16.94
CA PRO A 92 -2.34 -21.88 -16.23
C PRO A 92 -3.61 -21.18 -16.71
N SER A 93 -4.75 -21.85 -16.57
CA SER A 93 -6.02 -21.25 -16.89
C SER A 93 -6.24 -19.98 -16.07
N ARG A 94 -6.55 -18.88 -16.75
CA ARG A 94 -6.81 -17.59 -16.12
C ARG A 94 -8.21 -17.61 -15.49
N GLN A 95 -8.32 -17.12 -14.26
CA GLN A 95 -9.54 -17.21 -13.45
C GLN A 95 -9.80 -15.89 -12.70
N ALA A 96 -11.05 -15.63 -12.34
CA ALA A 96 -11.46 -14.51 -11.51
C ALA A 96 -11.84 -14.98 -10.10
N ARG A 97 -11.45 -14.22 -9.07
CA ARG A 97 -12.03 -14.29 -7.73
C ARG A 97 -13.23 -13.36 -7.72
N VAL A 98 -14.39 -13.89 -7.35
CA VAL A 98 -15.65 -13.14 -7.25
C VAL A 98 -16.20 -13.27 -5.85
N VAL A 99 -16.51 -12.14 -5.21
CA VAL A 99 -17.16 -12.09 -3.90
C VAL A 99 -18.63 -11.80 -4.12
N VAL A 100 -19.51 -12.67 -3.63
CA VAL A 100 -20.96 -12.51 -3.69
C VAL A 100 -21.52 -12.36 -2.29
N GLN A 101 -22.35 -11.35 -2.10
CA GLN A 101 -23.16 -11.16 -0.90
C GLN A 101 -24.50 -11.84 -1.13
N PHE A 102 -24.87 -12.79 -0.27
CA PHE A 102 -26.16 -13.47 -0.29
C PHE A 102 -27.04 -12.94 0.85
N GLY A 103 -27.75 -11.84 0.62
CA GLY A 103 -28.67 -11.22 1.59
C GLY A 103 -30.12 -11.68 1.46
N ASN A 104 -30.50 -12.32 0.35
CA ASN A 104 -31.88 -12.77 0.11
C ASN A 104 -32.08 -14.25 0.45
N GLN A 105 -31.77 -14.63 1.69
CA GLN A 105 -31.94 -15.98 2.21
C GLN A 105 -32.11 -15.98 3.74
N MET A 106 -32.52 -17.10 4.33
CA MET A 106 -32.78 -17.18 5.77
C MET A 106 -31.55 -16.89 6.63
N GLU A 107 -30.39 -17.38 6.22
CA GLU A 107 -29.09 -17.14 6.88
C GLU A 107 -28.16 -16.41 5.90
N PRO A 108 -28.17 -15.06 5.88
CA PRO A 108 -27.31 -14.29 5.01
C PRO A 108 -25.84 -14.66 5.16
N ASN A 109 -25.10 -14.69 4.06
CA ASN A 109 -23.66 -15.00 4.09
C ASN A 109 -22.89 -14.30 2.96
N ILE A 110 -21.56 -14.33 3.07
CA ILE A 110 -20.68 -13.94 1.97
C ILE A 110 -19.99 -15.21 1.46
N THR A 111 -19.93 -15.33 0.14
CA THR A 111 -19.28 -16.46 -0.51
C THR A 111 -18.27 -15.97 -1.55
N GLU A 112 -17.10 -16.59 -1.58
CA GLU A 112 -16.11 -16.37 -2.62
C GLU A 112 -16.14 -17.51 -3.66
N PHE A 113 -16.09 -17.13 -4.94
CA PHE A 113 -16.01 -18.07 -6.06
C PHE A 113 -14.75 -17.84 -6.87
N VAL A 114 -14.17 -18.93 -7.37
CA VAL A 114 -13.20 -18.91 -8.48
C VAL A 114 -13.93 -19.23 -9.77
N VAL A 115 -13.98 -18.28 -10.69
CA VAL A 115 -14.72 -18.39 -11.95
C VAL A 115 -13.75 -18.48 -13.13
N GLY A 116 -13.99 -19.43 -14.03
CA GLY A 116 -13.17 -19.58 -15.24
C GLY A 116 -13.56 -20.77 -16.12
N PRO A 117 -12.70 -21.10 -17.10
CA PRO A 117 -11.51 -20.36 -17.53
C PRO A 117 -11.87 -19.08 -18.30
N LEU A 118 -11.05 -18.04 -18.21
CA LEU A 118 -11.20 -16.79 -18.97
C LEU A 118 -10.56 -16.91 -20.37
N PRO A 119 -11.06 -16.18 -21.39
CA PRO A 119 -12.10 -15.13 -21.32
C PRO A 119 -13.55 -15.63 -21.50
N TYR A 120 -13.77 -16.94 -21.60
CA TYR A 120 -15.09 -17.56 -21.79
C TYR A 120 -15.42 -18.48 -20.62
N PRO A 121 -15.83 -17.92 -19.46
CA PRO A 121 -16.08 -18.70 -18.25
C PRO A 121 -17.19 -19.73 -18.47
N LYS A 122 -17.00 -20.93 -17.91
CA LYS A 122 -17.94 -22.07 -18.03
C LYS A 122 -18.29 -22.71 -16.70
N SER A 123 -17.51 -22.44 -15.67
CA SER A 123 -17.63 -23.03 -14.35
C SER A 123 -17.24 -22.03 -13.27
N TYR A 124 -17.84 -22.17 -12.10
CA TYR A 124 -17.36 -21.57 -10.86
C TYR A 124 -17.09 -22.65 -9.82
N GLN A 125 -16.19 -22.37 -8.87
CA GLN A 125 -15.88 -23.22 -7.73
C GLN A 125 -15.90 -22.40 -6.45
N LEU A 126 -16.36 -22.99 -5.36
CA LEU A 126 -16.32 -22.36 -4.05
C LEU A 126 -14.87 -22.18 -3.60
N LYS A 127 -14.54 -20.99 -3.11
CA LYS A 127 -13.26 -20.69 -2.47
C LYS A 127 -13.47 -20.63 -0.96
N THR A 128 -12.83 -21.54 -0.23
CA THR A 128 -12.89 -21.57 1.23
C THR A 128 -11.59 -21.04 1.85
N PHE A 129 -11.71 -20.55 3.08
CA PHE A 129 -10.58 -20.22 3.94
C PHE A 129 -10.14 -21.46 4.72
N LYS A 130 -8.95 -21.40 5.32
CA LYS A 130 -8.38 -22.50 6.12
C LYS A 130 -9.36 -22.95 7.21
N GLY A 131 -9.67 -24.24 7.23
CA GLY A 131 -10.63 -24.83 8.18
C GLY A 131 -12.10 -24.64 7.81
N ASP A 132 -12.41 -24.31 6.54
CA ASP A 132 -13.75 -24.11 5.99
C ASP A 132 -14.62 -23.15 6.82
N ARG A 133 -13.96 -22.13 7.40
CA ARG A 133 -14.64 -21.11 8.22
C ARG A 133 -15.62 -20.31 7.35
N PRO A 134 -16.91 -20.22 7.73
CA PRO A 134 -17.87 -19.39 7.02
C PRO A 134 -17.55 -17.90 7.22
N ILE A 135 -17.92 -17.07 6.25
CA ILE A 135 -17.79 -15.62 6.32
C ILE A 135 -19.13 -15.05 6.79
N ARG A 136 -19.14 -14.38 7.94
CA ARG A 136 -20.33 -13.74 8.49
C ARG A 136 -20.82 -12.62 7.57
N PHE A 137 -22.12 -12.41 7.48
CA PHE A 137 -22.67 -11.38 6.59
C PHE A 137 -22.36 -9.96 7.07
N GLU A 138 -22.22 -9.79 8.38
CA GLU A 138 -21.94 -8.51 9.05
C GLU A 138 -20.51 -8.03 8.80
N SER A 139 -19.58 -8.94 8.46
CA SER A 139 -18.20 -8.59 8.13
C SER A 139 -18.05 -8.00 6.71
N ARG A 140 -19.13 -7.94 5.91
CA ARG A 140 -19.07 -7.37 4.55
C ARG A 140 -18.65 -5.89 4.59
N PRO A 141 -17.86 -5.42 3.61
CA PRO A 141 -17.71 -3.99 3.34
C PRO A 141 -19.06 -3.28 3.21
N ILE A 142 -19.12 -2.04 3.65
CA ILE A 142 -20.30 -1.19 3.47
C ILE A 142 -20.49 -0.88 1.98
N SER A 143 -21.72 -0.93 1.50
CA SER A 143 -22.06 -0.64 0.08
C SER A 143 -22.67 0.75 -0.07
N SER A 144 -22.71 1.25 -1.31
CA SER A 144 -23.35 2.52 -1.65
C SER A 144 -24.82 2.55 -1.21
N VAL A 145 -25.53 1.42 -1.37
CA VAL A 145 -26.95 1.31 -0.99
C VAL A 145 -27.11 1.37 0.53
N GLU A 146 -26.18 0.78 1.27
CA GLU A 146 -26.18 0.87 2.73
C GLU A 146 -25.92 2.30 3.21
N TYR A 147 -25.02 3.03 2.54
CA TYR A 147 -24.83 4.47 2.77
C TYR A 147 -26.07 5.31 2.46
N GLU A 148 -26.77 5.03 1.34
CA GLU A 148 -28.03 5.71 1.02
C GLU A 148 -29.07 5.54 2.15
N HIS A 149 -29.16 4.33 2.72
CA HIS A 149 -30.07 4.08 3.84
C HIS A 149 -29.60 4.76 5.13
N LEU A 150 -28.29 4.83 5.40
CA LEU A 150 -27.75 5.56 6.56
C LEU A 150 -28.07 7.04 6.45
N ASN A 151 -27.94 7.61 5.25
CA ASN A 151 -28.33 8.99 4.98
C ASN A 151 -29.82 9.21 5.32
N GLY A 152 -30.70 8.28 4.98
CA GLY A 152 -32.12 8.36 5.34
C GLY A 152 -32.39 8.31 6.86
N VAL A 153 -31.58 7.58 7.64
CA VAL A 153 -31.65 7.63 9.12
C VAL A 153 -31.16 8.99 9.62
N LEU A 154 -30.08 9.53 9.05
CA LEU A 154 -29.56 10.84 9.42
C LEU A 154 -30.53 11.98 9.08
N ASP A 155 -31.27 11.89 7.97
CA ASP A 155 -32.36 12.82 7.66
C ASP A 155 -33.45 12.81 8.76
N LYS A 156 -33.83 11.63 9.27
CA LYS A 156 -34.78 11.49 10.38
C LYS A 156 -34.22 12.08 11.70
N VAL A 157 -32.93 11.88 11.97
CA VAL A 157 -32.23 12.48 13.13
C VAL A 157 -32.20 14.00 13.02
N ALA A 158 -31.80 14.50 11.86
CA ALA A 158 -31.67 15.92 11.59
C ALA A 158 -33.00 16.66 11.64
N ALA A 159 -34.09 16.05 11.15
CA ALA A 159 -35.42 16.63 11.25
C ALA A 159 -35.82 16.91 12.72
N LYS A 160 -35.45 16.02 13.64
CA LYS A 160 -35.70 16.19 15.09
C LYS A 160 -34.74 17.19 15.73
N ALA A 161 -33.45 17.14 15.36
CA ALA A 161 -32.41 17.98 15.93
C ALA A 161 -32.19 19.31 15.18
N ASN A 162 -33.06 19.67 14.23
CA ASN A 162 -32.82 20.78 13.28
C ASN A 162 -32.52 22.11 13.97
N LYS A 163 -33.27 22.43 15.04
CA LYS A 163 -33.04 23.63 15.84
C LYS A 163 -31.65 23.64 16.48
N ILE A 164 -31.22 22.50 17.03
CA ILE A 164 -29.90 22.36 17.65
C ILE A 164 -28.80 22.52 16.61
N LEU A 165 -28.92 21.85 15.47
CA LEU A 165 -27.94 21.91 14.38
C LEU A 165 -27.81 23.34 13.83
N GLN A 166 -28.94 24.00 13.57
CA GLN A 166 -28.97 25.38 13.08
C GLN A 166 -28.39 26.38 14.10
N GLU A 167 -28.82 26.32 15.37
CA GLU A 167 -28.33 27.22 16.43
C GLU A 167 -26.84 26.99 16.72
N SER A 168 -26.39 25.73 16.70
CA SER A 168 -25.00 25.39 17.07
C SER A 168 -24.00 25.63 15.96
N THR A 169 -24.39 25.39 14.71
CA THR A 169 -23.44 25.30 13.58
C THR A 169 -23.69 26.32 12.49
N GLY A 170 -24.92 26.85 12.37
CA GLY A 170 -25.39 27.62 11.24
C GLY A 170 -25.69 26.79 9.98
N PHE A 171 -25.62 25.46 10.08
CA PHE A 171 -25.80 24.48 9.01
C PHE A 171 -26.91 23.48 9.38
N THR A 172 -27.50 22.84 8.37
CA THR A 172 -28.53 21.80 8.52
C THR A 172 -28.17 20.56 7.69
N TYR A 173 -28.84 19.44 7.95
CA TYR A 173 -28.69 18.20 7.19
C TYR A 173 -30.00 17.89 6.46
N GLY A 174 -29.92 17.39 5.22
CA GLY A 174 -31.06 16.98 4.39
C GLY A 174 -31.89 18.11 3.76
N ASN A 175 -32.11 19.23 4.47
CA ASN A 175 -32.83 20.42 3.95
C ASN A 175 -31.91 21.65 3.93
N CYS A 176 -30.90 21.60 3.07
CA CYS A 176 -29.86 22.60 2.94
C CYS A 176 -29.52 22.83 1.45
N THR A 177 -29.02 24.02 1.13
CA THR A 177 -28.61 24.37 -0.25
C THR A 177 -27.11 24.65 -0.31
N ASP A 178 -26.64 25.58 0.52
CA ASP A 178 -25.25 26.05 0.61
C ASP A 178 -24.59 25.68 1.95
N ARG A 179 -25.38 25.60 3.03
CA ARG A 179 -24.90 25.27 4.39
C ARG A 179 -25.31 23.88 4.82
N CYS A 180 -24.80 22.89 4.10
CA CYS A 180 -25.08 21.47 4.34
C CYS A 180 -24.12 20.83 5.34
N LEU A 181 -24.65 20.00 6.23
CA LEU A 181 -23.85 19.05 6.99
C LEU A 181 -23.64 17.78 6.14
N THR A 182 -22.48 17.16 6.35
CA THR A 182 -22.13 15.82 5.85
C THR A 182 -21.71 14.94 7.02
N PHE A 183 -21.24 13.73 6.75
CA PHE A 183 -20.79 12.82 7.78
C PHE A 183 -19.55 11.99 7.40
N SER A 184 -18.85 11.53 8.43
CA SER A 184 -17.89 10.42 8.36
C SER A 184 -18.39 9.25 9.18
N ASP A 185 -18.23 8.03 8.68
CA ASP A 185 -18.55 6.81 9.42
C ASP A 185 -17.31 6.13 10.02
N ILE A 186 -17.52 5.54 11.19
CA ILE A 186 -16.45 4.95 11.99
C ILE A 186 -16.51 3.41 11.98
N ALA A 187 -15.34 2.79 11.92
CA ALA A 187 -15.17 1.34 11.98
C ALA A 187 -14.02 0.98 12.96
N PRO A 188 -14.02 -0.23 13.55
CA PRO A 188 -14.97 -1.34 13.38
C PRO A 188 -16.36 -1.04 13.93
N ARG A 189 -17.36 -1.75 13.41
CA ARG A 189 -18.79 -1.44 13.57
C ARG A 189 -19.41 -2.21 14.72
N GLY A 190 -18.97 -1.96 15.94
CA GLY A 190 -19.47 -2.62 17.14
C GLY A 190 -18.36 -2.89 18.15
N LEU A 191 -18.64 -3.76 19.12
CA LEU A 191 -17.72 -4.10 20.20
C LEU A 191 -17.39 -5.61 20.27
N GLY A 192 -17.95 -6.40 19.35
CA GLY A 192 -17.76 -7.85 19.27
C GLY A 192 -18.25 -8.46 17.95
N PRO A 193 -17.98 -9.77 17.74
CA PRO A 193 -18.26 -10.47 16.49
C PRO A 193 -19.75 -10.42 16.09
N GLY A 194 -20.02 -10.16 14.81
CA GLY A 194 -21.39 -10.12 14.27
C GLY A 194 -22.21 -8.88 14.64
N GLU A 195 -21.64 -7.90 15.34
CA GLU A 195 -22.29 -6.60 15.50
C GLU A 195 -22.12 -5.74 14.23
N ARG A 196 -23.09 -4.85 13.98
CA ARG A 196 -22.99 -3.84 12.92
C ARG A 196 -23.61 -2.51 13.34
N ARG A 197 -22.87 -1.82 14.21
CA ARG A 197 -23.25 -0.55 14.83
C ARG A 197 -22.16 0.48 14.61
N THR A 198 -22.50 1.61 14.00
CA THR A 198 -21.53 2.59 13.52
C THR A 198 -21.75 3.93 14.20
N TRP A 199 -20.69 4.45 14.81
CA TRP A 199 -20.63 5.88 15.13
C TRP A 199 -20.53 6.68 13.82
N ILE A 200 -21.36 7.71 13.71
CA ILE A 200 -21.38 8.67 12.64
C ILE A 200 -21.08 10.02 13.24
N MET A 201 -20.08 10.72 12.71
CA MET A 201 -19.73 12.08 13.11
C MET A 201 -20.22 13.07 12.05
N LEU A 202 -20.96 14.10 12.47
CA LEU A 202 -21.38 15.17 11.57
C LEU A 202 -20.29 16.23 11.39
N GLN A 203 -20.21 16.76 10.18
CA GLN A 203 -19.23 17.78 9.75
C GLN A 203 -19.90 18.84 8.87
N LYS A 204 -19.32 20.04 8.79
CA LYS A 204 -19.75 21.02 7.78
C LYS A 204 -19.30 20.56 6.40
N PHE A 205 -20.20 20.50 5.42
CA PHE A 205 -19.89 20.10 4.05
C PHE A 205 -19.31 21.27 3.25
N VAL A 206 -18.03 21.52 3.50
CA VAL A 206 -17.23 22.59 2.86
C VAL A 206 -15.95 21.98 2.28
N GLU A 207 -15.13 22.75 1.54
CA GLU A 207 -13.85 22.26 1.03
C GLU A 207 -12.99 21.73 2.20
N GLY A 208 -12.52 20.49 2.12
CA GLY A 208 -11.78 19.85 3.22
C GLY A 208 -12.63 19.55 4.46
N TYR A 209 -13.92 19.21 4.30
CA TYR A 209 -14.88 18.94 5.37
C TYR A 209 -14.40 17.98 6.48
N PHE A 210 -13.41 17.11 6.20
CA PHE A 210 -12.81 16.17 7.15
C PHE A 210 -12.35 16.82 8.47
N ILE A 211 -11.92 18.08 8.40
CA ILE A 211 -11.44 18.86 9.54
C ILE A 211 -12.45 19.93 10.01
N HIS A 212 -13.74 19.76 9.70
CA HIS A 212 -14.85 20.60 10.18
C HIS A 212 -15.87 19.85 11.05
N PRO A 213 -15.45 19.12 12.10
CA PRO A 213 -16.38 18.43 12.99
C PRO A 213 -17.27 19.43 13.75
N VAL A 214 -18.55 19.09 13.94
CA VAL A 214 -19.52 20.00 14.58
C VAL A 214 -19.89 19.63 16.01
N GLY A 215 -19.24 18.62 16.58
CA GLY A 215 -19.50 18.19 17.95
C GLY A 215 -20.83 17.44 18.14
N PHE A 216 -21.32 16.79 17.08
CA PHE A 216 -22.54 15.98 17.09
C PHE A 216 -22.24 14.62 16.44
N GLU A 217 -22.37 13.55 17.23
CA GLU A 217 -22.11 12.17 16.80
C GLU A 217 -23.30 11.27 17.18
N VAL A 218 -23.62 10.28 16.35
CA VAL A 218 -24.72 9.33 16.62
C VAL A 218 -24.26 7.90 16.40
N LEU A 219 -24.69 7.00 17.27
CA LEU A 219 -24.48 5.56 17.12
C LEU A 219 -25.71 4.96 16.45
N ILE A 220 -25.54 4.44 15.23
CA ILE A 220 -26.61 3.81 14.47
C ILE A 220 -26.39 2.30 14.42
N ASN A 221 -27.39 1.53 14.84
CA ASN A 221 -27.44 0.09 14.63
C ASN A 221 -28.10 -0.20 13.27
N HIS A 222 -27.30 -0.70 12.33
CA HIS A 222 -27.69 -1.02 10.97
C HIS A 222 -27.49 -2.51 10.63
N GLN A 223 -27.60 -3.37 11.65
CA GLN A 223 -27.40 -4.80 11.51
C GLN A 223 -28.53 -5.51 10.76
N ASP A 224 -29.80 -5.14 10.97
CA ASP A 224 -30.93 -5.75 10.25
C ASP A 224 -30.87 -5.37 8.76
N LEU A 225 -31.18 -6.31 7.86
CA LEU A 225 -31.20 -6.04 6.42
C LEU A 225 -32.40 -5.19 5.98
N ASP A 226 -33.38 -5.04 6.86
CA ASP A 226 -34.49 -4.10 6.73
C ASP A 226 -34.11 -2.75 7.36
N HIS A 227 -33.78 -1.78 6.51
CA HIS A 227 -33.35 -0.46 6.94
C HIS A 227 -34.39 0.33 7.75
N GLU A 228 -35.68 -0.02 7.65
CA GLU A 228 -36.73 0.62 8.46
C GLU A 228 -36.67 0.21 9.94
N LYS A 229 -35.92 -0.84 10.27
CA LYS A 229 -35.69 -1.28 11.66
C LYS A 229 -34.40 -0.73 12.27
N TRP A 230 -33.65 0.07 11.53
CA TRP A 230 -32.43 0.67 12.05
C TRP A 230 -32.75 1.68 13.14
N THR A 231 -31.90 1.71 14.17
CA THR A 231 -32.15 2.52 15.36
C THR A 231 -30.93 3.38 15.70
N VAL A 232 -31.19 4.54 16.29
CA VAL A 232 -30.17 5.36 16.93
C VAL A 232 -30.09 4.92 18.38
N GLU A 233 -28.96 4.35 18.79
CA GLU A 233 -28.77 3.80 20.14
C GLU A 233 -28.20 4.82 21.13
N LYS A 234 -27.43 5.78 20.63
CA LYS A 234 -26.80 6.85 21.42
C LYS A 234 -26.61 8.11 20.59
N VAL A 235 -26.60 9.24 21.27
CA VAL A 235 -26.17 10.53 20.73
C VAL A 235 -25.07 11.09 21.62
N TRP A 236 -24.04 11.66 21.02
CA TRP A 236 -23.02 12.45 21.71
C TRP A 236 -23.06 13.87 21.15
N TYR A 237 -23.18 14.85 22.04
CA TYR A 237 -23.20 16.26 21.68
C TYR A 237 -22.41 17.08 22.69
N ASN A 238 -21.41 17.83 22.21
CA ASN A 238 -20.61 18.76 23.00
C ASN A 238 -20.11 18.15 24.35
N GLY A 239 -19.49 16.97 24.29
CA GLY A 239 -18.92 16.29 25.46
C GLY A 239 -19.92 15.49 26.32
N GLN A 240 -21.19 15.40 25.93
CA GLN A 240 -22.23 14.73 26.71
C GLN A 240 -22.93 13.61 25.92
N TYR A 241 -23.31 12.54 26.62
CA TYR A 241 -24.08 11.43 26.06
C TYR A 241 -25.58 11.58 26.35
N PHE A 242 -26.38 11.12 25.40
CA PHE A 242 -27.83 11.02 25.49
C PHE A 242 -28.27 9.65 24.96
N ASP A 243 -29.34 9.11 25.53
CA ASP A 243 -29.93 7.83 25.15
C ASP A 243 -30.71 7.92 23.84
N SER A 244 -31.19 9.11 23.47
CA SER A 244 -31.87 9.34 22.19
C SER A 244 -31.77 10.80 21.71
N VAL A 245 -32.18 11.03 20.46
CA VAL A 245 -32.26 12.38 19.89
C VAL A 245 -33.32 13.21 20.61
N GLU A 246 -34.43 12.60 21.02
CA GLU A 246 -35.52 13.25 21.76
C GLU A 246 -35.06 13.74 23.13
N GLU A 247 -34.28 12.93 23.86
CA GLU A 247 -33.73 13.34 25.15
C GLU A 247 -32.81 14.57 25.00
N LEU A 248 -31.96 14.57 23.97
CA LEU A 248 -31.11 15.73 23.66
C LEU A 248 -31.97 16.97 23.36
N VAL A 249 -33.00 16.85 22.52
CA VAL A 249 -33.91 17.94 22.17
C VAL A 249 -34.63 18.49 23.41
N GLU A 250 -35.20 17.62 24.24
CA GLU A 250 -35.91 18.02 25.46
C GLU A 250 -34.98 18.78 26.41
N LYS A 251 -33.77 18.24 26.65
CA LYS A 251 -32.78 18.88 27.54
C LYS A 251 -32.27 20.21 27.00
N TYR A 252 -32.09 20.31 25.68
CA TYR A 252 -31.67 21.53 24.98
C TYR A 252 -32.74 22.62 25.08
N GLU A 253 -34.01 22.28 24.87
CA GLU A 253 -35.12 23.24 24.95
C GLU A 253 -35.38 23.72 26.37
N LYS A 254 -35.21 22.84 27.37
CA LYS A 254 -35.27 23.21 28.79
C LYS A 254 -34.06 24.03 29.26
N GLY A 255 -33.03 24.20 28.44
CA GLY A 255 -31.80 24.91 28.82
C GLY A 255 -31.00 24.21 29.91
N THR A 256 -31.11 22.88 30.02
CA THR A 256 -30.47 22.08 31.08
C THR A 256 -29.06 21.59 30.71
N ILE A 257 -28.61 21.88 29.49
CA ILE A 257 -27.29 21.51 28.97
C ILE A 257 -26.59 22.75 28.39
N THR A 258 -25.26 22.74 28.39
CA THR A 258 -24.45 23.78 27.75
C THR A 258 -24.63 23.73 26.23
N LYS A 259 -25.26 24.77 25.68
CA LYS A 259 -25.42 24.94 24.24
C LYS A 259 -24.06 25.23 23.59
N LEU A 260 -23.77 24.53 22.50
CA LEU A 260 -22.61 24.84 21.66
C LEU A 260 -22.98 25.98 20.71
N GLU A 261 -22.10 26.98 20.57
CA GLU A 261 -22.21 27.99 19.53
C GLU A 261 -20.87 28.07 18.80
N LEU A 262 -20.81 27.50 17.60
CA LEU A 262 -19.62 27.58 16.76
C LEU A 262 -19.50 28.98 16.15
N PRO A 263 -18.28 29.44 15.87
CA PRO A 263 -18.08 30.66 15.10
C PRO A 263 -18.88 30.60 13.80
N LYS A 264 -19.45 31.75 13.42
CA LYS A 264 -20.10 31.91 12.12
C LYS A 264 -19.12 31.49 11.04
N HIS A 265 -19.61 30.70 10.09
CA HIS A 265 -18.80 30.26 8.97
C HIS A 265 -18.43 31.46 8.10
N ASP A 266 -17.16 31.55 7.76
CA ASP A 266 -16.59 32.56 6.87
C ASP A 266 -16.18 31.84 5.58
N ASP A 267 -16.86 32.19 4.49
CA ASP A 267 -16.61 31.61 3.17
C ASP A 267 -15.31 32.15 2.55
N GLU A 268 -14.75 33.25 3.07
CA GLU A 268 -13.52 33.89 2.56
C GLU A 268 -12.25 33.43 3.29
N ASP A 269 -12.36 32.88 4.50
CA ASP A 269 -11.22 32.44 5.34
C ASP A 269 -11.32 30.97 5.76
N LEU A 270 -11.15 30.08 4.77
CA LEU A 270 -11.25 28.64 4.98
C LEU A 270 -9.88 28.00 5.22
N PHE A 271 -9.55 27.69 6.48
CA PHE A 271 -8.25 27.08 6.84
C PHE A 271 -7.97 25.72 6.18
N SER A 272 -9.00 25.00 5.73
CA SER A 272 -8.90 23.70 5.08
C SER A 272 -8.62 23.78 3.57
N THR A 273 -8.65 24.96 2.95
CA THR A 273 -8.41 25.11 1.51
C THR A 273 -6.94 24.97 1.13
N TYR A 274 -6.72 24.55 -0.12
CA TYR A 274 -5.42 24.58 -0.79
C TYR A 274 -5.05 25.94 -1.39
N ILE A 275 -5.97 26.92 -1.40
CA ILE A 275 -5.68 28.27 -1.90
C ILE A 275 -4.46 28.85 -1.15
N PRO A 276 -3.40 29.28 -1.88
CA PRO A 276 -2.20 29.81 -1.26
C PRO A 276 -2.49 31.04 -0.40
N ARG A 277 -1.89 31.07 0.80
CA ARG A 277 -2.00 32.17 1.76
C ARG A 277 -0.66 32.38 2.48
N GLY A 278 -0.47 33.57 3.06
CA GLY A 278 0.78 33.97 3.70
C GLY A 278 1.79 34.60 2.72
N HIS A 279 3.06 34.70 3.13
CA HIS A 279 4.13 35.28 2.30
C HIS A 279 5.43 34.49 2.41
N MET A 280 6.12 34.35 1.28
CA MET A 280 7.48 33.82 1.20
C MET A 280 8.47 34.98 1.05
N ASN A 281 9.64 34.88 1.70
CA ASN A 281 10.70 35.90 1.60
C ASN A 281 11.27 36.01 0.18
N THR A 282 11.24 34.93 -0.60
CA THR A 282 11.64 34.91 -2.01
C THR A 282 10.42 34.60 -2.86
N ARG A 283 9.78 35.64 -3.41
CA ARG A 283 8.66 35.48 -4.34
C ARG A 283 9.16 34.95 -5.67
N THR A 284 8.44 33.99 -6.24
CA THR A 284 8.73 33.44 -7.56
C THR A 284 7.42 33.06 -8.23
N ASP A 285 7.28 33.45 -9.50
CA ASP A 285 6.17 33.14 -10.41
C ASP A 285 6.64 32.29 -11.60
N ILE A 286 7.87 31.78 -11.53
CA ILE A 286 8.46 30.88 -12.52
C ILE A 286 8.40 29.42 -12.04
N HIS A 287 8.27 28.48 -12.97
CA HIS A 287 8.28 27.07 -12.63
C HIS A 287 9.63 26.63 -12.04
N GLY A 288 9.59 25.73 -11.07
CA GLY A 288 10.77 25.02 -10.58
C GLY A 288 11.36 24.06 -11.63
N ALA A 289 12.42 23.33 -11.25
CA ALA A 289 13.06 22.36 -12.14
C ALA A 289 12.07 21.27 -12.58
N LYS A 290 12.16 20.88 -13.87
CA LYS A 290 11.33 19.83 -14.48
C LYS A 290 12.21 18.69 -14.99
N LEU A 291 11.67 17.47 -14.90
CA LEU A 291 12.30 16.27 -15.45
C LEU A 291 11.98 16.17 -16.95
N VAL A 292 12.99 15.83 -17.76
CA VAL A 292 12.87 15.68 -19.21
C VAL A 292 13.61 14.44 -19.70
N GLU A 293 13.12 13.83 -20.78
CA GLU A 293 13.72 12.66 -21.45
C GLU A 293 14.22 13.06 -22.86
N PRO A 294 15.40 13.70 -22.96
CA PRO A 294 15.87 14.32 -24.21
C PRO A 294 16.20 13.32 -25.33
N GLN A 295 16.39 12.05 -25.00
CA GLN A 295 16.65 10.97 -25.97
C GLN A 295 15.53 9.92 -25.98
N GLY A 296 14.37 10.24 -25.41
CA GLY A 296 13.26 9.32 -25.21
C GLY A 296 13.44 8.38 -24.01
N ARG A 297 12.45 7.50 -23.84
CA ARG A 297 12.36 6.55 -22.72
C ARG A 297 13.42 5.46 -22.80
N ARG A 298 13.98 5.08 -21.65
CA ARG A 298 14.95 3.98 -21.50
C ARG A 298 14.37 2.70 -20.88
N PHE A 299 13.06 2.69 -20.66
CA PHE A 299 12.30 1.53 -20.21
C PHE A 299 11.23 1.18 -21.24
N GLN A 300 10.81 -0.08 -21.24
CA GLN A 300 9.75 -0.60 -22.09
C GLN A 300 8.60 -1.08 -21.21
N VAL A 301 7.37 -0.79 -21.65
CA VAL A 301 6.14 -1.27 -21.01
C VAL A 301 5.32 -1.94 -22.10
N GLU A 302 4.99 -3.21 -21.89
CA GLU A 302 4.11 -3.99 -22.75
C GLU A 302 3.03 -4.63 -21.89
N GLU A 303 1.80 -4.12 -22.01
CA GLU A 303 0.69 -4.48 -21.11
C GLU A 303 1.11 -4.26 -19.65
N ASN A 304 1.27 -5.33 -18.87
CA ASN A 304 1.71 -5.28 -17.48
C ASN A 304 3.18 -5.71 -17.25
N PHE A 305 3.96 -5.89 -18.32
CA PHE A 305 5.38 -6.25 -18.27
C PHE A 305 6.26 -5.02 -18.45
N VAL A 306 7.27 -4.88 -17.61
CA VAL A 306 8.20 -3.74 -17.61
C VAL A 306 9.64 -4.23 -17.71
N GLU A 307 10.42 -3.57 -18.55
CA GLU A 307 11.87 -3.78 -18.67
C GLU A 307 12.63 -2.46 -18.51
N TYR A 308 13.67 -2.46 -17.68
CA TYR A 308 14.49 -1.28 -17.42
C TYR A 308 15.91 -1.64 -16.98
N ALA A 309 16.91 -1.25 -17.76
CA ALA A 309 18.31 -1.60 -17.47
C ALA A 309 18.49 -3.11 -17.23
N GLY A 310 18.84 -3.53 -16.02
CA GLY A 310 18.90 -4.95 -15.65
C GLY A 310 17.56 -5.54 -15.21
N TRP A 311 16.56 -4.72 -14.91
CA TRP A 311 15.28 -5.16 -14.35
C TRP A 311 14.30 -5.67 -15.40
N SER A 312 13.57 -6.72 -15.03
CA SER A 312 12.29 -7.05 -15.64
C SER A 312 11.30 -7.56 -14.58
N PHE A 313 10.02 -7.22 -14.75
CA PHE A 313 8.96 -7.65 -13.85
C PHE A 313 7.58 -7.51 -14.49
N ALA A 314 6.60 -8.20 -13.93
CA ALA A 314 5.19 -7.96 -14.16
C ALA A 314 4.58 -7.16 -12.99
N TYR A 315 3.55 -6.36 -13.24
CA TYR A 315 2.81 -5.67 -12.16
C TYR A 315 1.30 -5.92 -12.24
N ARG A 316 0.61 -5.59 -11.15
CA ARG A 316 -0.85 -5.46 -11.08
C ARG A 316 -1.26 -4.56 -9.91
N VAL A 317 -2.50 -4.08 -9.90
CA VAL A 317 -3.13 -3.37 -8.78
C VAL A 317 -4.37 -4.15 -8.36
N ARG A 318 -4.23 -4.92 -7.28
CA ARG A 318 -5.29 -5.78 -6.77
C ARG A 318 -6.36 -4.92 -6.09
N SER A 319 -7.57 -4.88 -6.65
CA SER A 319 -8.72 -4.12 -6.13
C SER A 319 -8.89 -4.18 -4.61
N SER A 320 -8.77 -5.36 -3.99
CA SER A 320 -8.95 -5.48 -2.53
C SER A 320 -7.83 -4.90 -1.67
N ALA A 321 -6.62 -4.65 -2.20
CA ALA A 321 -5.48 -4.21 -1.39
C ALA A 321 -4.59 -3.15 -2.07
N GLY A 322 -4.13 -3.36 -3.31
CA GLY A 322 -3.31 -2.39 -4.04
C GLY A 322 -2.17 -3.01 -4.85
N LEU A 323 -1.09 -2.24 -5.02
CA LEU A 323 0.03 -2.51 -5.95
C LEU A 323 0.83 -3.78 -5.62
N GLN A 324 1.16 -4.56 -6.65
CA GLN A 324 1.93 -5.80 -6.58
C GLN A 324 2.91 -5.93 -7.75
N ILE A 325 4.09 -6.50 -7.49
CA ILE A 325 5.13 -6.84 -8.45
C ILE A 325 5.32 -8.35 -8.46
N PHE A 326 5.39 -8.95 -9.65
CA PHE A 326 5.56 -10.38 -9.87
C PHE A 326 6.77 -10.66 -10.76
N ASP A 327 7.39 -11.83 -10.56
CA ASP A 327 8.53 -12.31 -11.34
C ASP A 327 9.65 -11.25 -11.47
N LEU A 328 10.03 -10.64 -10.35
CA LEU A 328 11.06 -9.61 -10.32
C LEU A 328 12.43 -10.22 -10.59
N ARG A 329 13.05 -9.83 -11.70
CA ARG A 329 14.36 -10.30 -12.15
C ARG A 329 15.35 -9.16 -12.29
N PHE A 330 16.62 -9.49 -12.12
CA PHE A 330 17.74 -8.63 -12.50
C PHE A 330 18.73 -9.42 -13.36
N ASN A 331 19.04 -8.91 -14.55
CA ASN A 331 19.84 -9.57 -15.59
C ASN A 331 19.35 -10.99 -15.91
N GLY A 332 18.02 -11.20 -15.90
CA GLY A 332 17.37 -12.48 -16.20
C GLY A 332 17.27 -13.46 -15.02
N GLU A 333 17.98 -13.21 -13.89
CA GLU A 333 17.90 -14.03 -12.68
C GLU A 333 16.80 -13.50 -11.75
N ARG A 334 15.87 -14.37 -11.33
CA ARG A 334 14.79 -14.00 -10.40
C ARG A 334 15.34 -13.69 -9.01
N ILE A 335 14.78 -12.63 -8.40
CA ILE A 335 15.04 -12.19 -7.03
C ILE A 335 13.80 -12.43 -6.17
N ALA A 336 12.62 -12.05 -6.65
CA ALA A 336 11.37 -12.23 -5.94
C ALA A 336 10.30 -12.78 -6.88
N TYR A 337 9.49 -13.72 -6.39
CA TYR A 337 8.31 -14.17 -7.11
C TYR A 337 7.17 -13.16 -6.99
N GLU A 338 6.96 -12.61 -5.78
CA GLU A 338 5.91 -11.64 -5.48
C GLU A 338 6.40 -10.63 -4.43
N ILE A 339 6.12 -9.35 -4.67
CA ILE A 339 6.20 -8.30 -3.65
C ILE A 339 4.88 -7.55 -3.70
N SER A 340 4.09 -7.58 -2.63
CA SER A 340 2.73 -7.07 -2.66
C SER A 340 2.32 -6.35 -1.37
N LEU A 341 1.61 -5.24 -1.54
CA LEU A 341 0.87 -4.60 -0.46
C LEU A 341 -0.22 -5.57 0.03
N GLN A 342 -0.30 -5.72 1.35
CA GLN A 342 -1.25 -6.64 2.00
C GLN A 342 -2.32 -5.91 2.78
N GLU A 343 -1.96 -4.85 3.50
CA GLU A 343 -2.87 -4.09 4.36
C GLU A 343 -2.26 -2.73 4.70
N ALA A 344 -3.13 -1.75 4.98
CA ALA A 344 -2.80 -0.52 5.68
C ALA A 344 -3.80 -0.29 6.83
N ILE A 345 -3.31 0.21 7.97
CA ILE A 345 -4.17 0.57 9.09
C ILE A 345 -3.86 1.98 9.57
N ALA A 346 -4.89 2.63 10.11
CA ALA A 346 -4.77 3.86 10.90
C ALA A 346 -5.58 3.69 12.19
N PHE A 347 -4.89 3.52 13.32
CA PHE A 347 -5.52 3.24 14.61
C PHE A 347 -5.46 4.47 15.50
N TYR A 348 -6.62 5.02 15.82
CA TYR A 348 -6.75 6.32 16.48
C TYR A 348 -6.99 6.19 17.98
N SER A 349 -6.81 7.31 18.65
CA SER A 349 -7.25 7.57 20.00
C SER A 349 -7.95 8.93 20.06
N GLY A 350 -8.89 9.09 20.97
CA GLY A 350 -9.61 10.34 21.15
C GLY A 350 -10.57 10.32 22.33
N ASP A 351 -11.09 11.50 22.64
CA ASP A 351 -12.07 11.69 23.70
C ASP A 351 -13.51 11.47 23.21
N THR A 352 -13.80 11.76 21.94
CA THR A 352 -15.13 11.52 21.37
C THR A 352 -15.34 10.03 21.09
N PRO A 353 -16.58 9.53 21.15
CA PRO A 353 -16.86 8.11 20.92
C PRO A 353 -16.46 7.66 19.51
N ALA A 354 -16.61 8.52 18.50
CA ALA A 354 -16.07 8.26 17.16
C ALA A 354 -14.56 7.98 17.22
N ALA A 355 -13.76 8.93 17.71
CA ALA A 355 -12.30 8.79 17.68
C ALA A 355 -11.77 7.59 18.47
N MET A 356 -12.32 7.28 19.65
CA MET A 356 -11.87 6.12 20.44
C MET A 356 -12.24 4.77 19.80
N GLN A 357 -13.29 4.76 18.98
CA GLN A 357 -13.71 3.58 18.24
C GLN A 357 -12.84 3.35 17.00
N THR A 358 -12.39 4.41 16.33
CA THR A 358 -11.72 4.37 15.02
C THR A 358 -10.45 3.51 14.99
N LYS A 359 -10.54 2.36 14.31
CA LYS A 359 -9.44 1.45 14.00
C LYS A 359 -9.60 1.03 12.53
N TYR A 360 -9.13 1.89 11.63
CA TYR A 360 -9.29 1.65 10.20
C TYR A 360 -8.33 0.57 9.71
N ILE A 361 -8.87 -0.35 8.90
CA ILE A 361 -8.22 -1.48 8.25
C ILE A 361 -8.63 -1.39 6.77
N ASP A 362 -7.78 -0.76 5.97
CA ASP A 362 -8.17 -0.13 4.71
C ASP A 362 -8.54 -1.14 3.61
N ALA A 363 -8.04 -2.37 3.65
CA ALA A 363 -8.54 -3.44 2.76
C ALA A 363 -10.05 -3.67 2.92
N GLY A 364 -10.63 -3.36 4.09
CA GLY A 364 -12.08 -3.40 4.33
C GLY A 364 -12.91 -2.45 3.46
N TRP A 365 -12.25 -1.51 2.80
CA TRP A 365 -12.80 -0.56 1.86
C TRP A 365 -12.39 -0.85 0.41
N ALA A 366 -11.75 -2.01 0.17
CA ALA A 366 -11.09 -2.32 -1.08
C ALA A 366 -10.16 -1.18 -1.54
N MET A 367 -9.21 -0.83 -0.66
CA MET A 367 -8.25 0.28 -0.84
C MET A 367 -7.60 0.35 -2.23
N GLY A 368 -7.38 -0.79 -2.89
CA GLY A 368 -6.83 -0.86 -4.25
C GLY A 368 -7.81 -0.42 -5.35
N THR A 369 -9.00 0.06 -5.01
CA THR A 369 -9.97 0.70 -5.93
C THR A 369 -10.11 2.21 -5.70
N SER A 370 -9.32 2.74 -4.75
CA SER A 370 -9.23 4.17 -4.42
C SER A 370 -8.03 4.84 -5.09
N ASP A 371 -7.57 4.27 -6.20
CA ASP A 371 -6.46 4.71 -7.05
C ASP A 371 -6.94 5.71 -8.11
N TYR A 372 -7.37 6.88 -7.65
CA TYR A 372 -7.88 7.93 -8.52
C TYR A 372 -6.82 8.53 -9.46
N GLU A 373 -7.27 9.41 -10.35
CA GLU A 373 -6.44 9.99 -11.40
C GLU A 373 -5.19 10.70 -10.85
N LEU A 374 -4.00 10.27 -11.28
CA LEU A 374 -2.75 10.93 -10.95
C LEU A 374 -2.57 12.17 -11.84
N ALA A 375 -2.31 13.32 -11.22
CA ALA A 375 -2.14 14.60 -11.88
C ALA A 375 -0.73 14.73 -12.49
N PRO A 376 -0.58 14.80 -13.83
CA PRO A 376 0.73 14.91 -14.48
C PRO A 376 1.46 16.19 -14.12
N GLY A 377 2.72 16.08 -13.72
CA GLY A 377 3.57 17.19 -13.24
C GLY A 377 3.48 17.48 -11.75
N ILE A 378 2.57 16.81 -11.03
CA ILE A 378 2.40 16.90 -9.58
C ILE A 378 2.65 15.53 -8.95
N ASP A 379 1.77 14.55 -9.17
CA ASP A 379 1.88 13.22 -8.57
C ASP A 379 2.97 12.38 -9.22
N CYS A 380 3.16 12.56 -10.53
CA CYS A 380 4.25 11.97 -11.31
C CYS A 380 4.79 13.01 -12.29
N PRO A 381 6.05 12.90 -12.76
CA PRO A 381 6.57 13.78 -13.80
C PRO A 381 5.68 13.79 -15.05
N GLU A 382 5.61 14.92 -15.76
CA GLU A 382 4.75 15.09 -16.95
C GLU A 382 5.04 14.06 -18.05
N ILE A 383 6.28 13.58 -18.10
CA ILE A 383 6.79 12.61 -19.08
C ILE A 383 6.46 11.15 -18.74
N ALA A 384 5.84 10.89 -17.57
CA ALA A 384 5.54 9.55 -17.11
C ALA A 384 4.63 8.78 -18.09
N HIS A 385 4.75 7.45 -18.07
CA HIS A 385 3.79 6.57 -18.73
C HIS A 385 2.62 6.33 -17.77
N PHE A 386 1.52 7.03 -18.00
CA PHE A 386 0.28 6.84 -17.24
C PHE A 386 -0.55 5.67 -17.80
N VAL A 387 -1.14 4.91 -16.89
CA VAL A 387 -1.89 3.69 -17.17
C VAL A 387 -3.26 3.81 -16.50
N ASP A 388 -4.31 3.49 -17.25
CA ASP A 388 -5.66 3.36 -16.72
C ASP A 388 -5.84 2.02 -16.04
N LEU A 389 -6.57 2.02 -14.93
CA LEU A 389 -6.94 0.80 -14.19
C LEU A 389 -8.46 0.59 -14.24
N TYR A 390 -8.87 -0.64 -13.99
CA TYR A 390 -10.25 -1.06 -14.08
C TYR A 390 -10.62 -1.89 -12.86
N HIS A 391 -11.74 -1.55 -12.22
CA HIS A 391 -12.21 -2.23 -11.02
C HIS A 391 -13.68 -2.59 -11.13
N TYR A 392 -14.06 -3.68 -10.46
CA TYR A 392 -15.45 -4.08 -10.25
C TYR A 392 -15.64 -4.27 -8.75
N TYR A 393 -16.04 -3.18 -8.09
CA TYR A 393 -16.33 -3.14 -6.67
C TYR A 393 -17.59 -2.32 -6.45
N ASP A 394 -18.56 -2.92 -5.75
CA ASP A 394 -19.86 -2.31 -5.43
C ASP A 394 -20.54 -1.61 -6.64
N THR A 395 -20.63 -2.34 -7.75
CA THR A 395 -21.07 -1.83 -9.06
C THR A 395 -21.68 -2.98 -9.89
N ASP A 396 -22.39 -2.63 -10.96
CA ASP A 396 -22.95 -3.62 -11.91
C ASP A 396 -22.06 -3.80 -13.17
N LYS A 397 -21.07 -2.93 -13.35
CA LYS A 397 -20.18 -2.92 -14.52
C LYS A 397 -18.76 -2.49 -14.15
N PRO A 398 -17.74 -2.89 -14.93
CA PRO A 398 -16.37 -2.42 -14.74
C PRO A 398 -16.31 -0.89 -14.74
N VAL A 399 -15.51 -0.31 -13.85
CA VAL A 399 -15.30 1.14 -13.72
C VAL A 399 -13.88 1.46 -14.13
N ARG A 400 -13.71 2.45 -15.01
CA ARG A 400 -12.41 2.92 -15.47
C ARG A 400 -11.91 4.04 -14.56
N TYR A 401 -10.67 3.89 -14.11
CA TYR A 401 -9.90 4.87 -13.36
C TYR A 401 -8.77 5.35 -14.26
N ARG A 402 -8.86 6.61 -14.72
CA ARG A 402 -7.91 7.17 -15.67
C ARG A 402 -6.60 7.52 -14.98
N ASN A 403 -5.47 7.30 -15.64
CA ASN A 403 -4.13 7.63 -15.12
C ASN A 403 -3.90 7.18 -13.66
N ALA A 404 -4.46 6.04 -13.26
CA ALA A 404 -4.43 5.53 -11.88
C ALA A 404 -3.06 4.98 -11.45
N LEU A 405 -2.19 4.71 -12.44
CA LEU A 405 -0.82 4.26 -12.22
C LEU A 405 0.12 5.00 -13.17
N CYS A 406 1.33 5.29 -12.71
CA CYS A 406 2.37 5.91 -13.54
C CYS A 406 3.70 5.16 -13.42
N ILE A 407 4.44 5.10 -14.53
CA ILE A 407 5.79 4.53 -14.60
C ILE A 407 6.73 5.57 -15.20
N PHE A 408 7.84 5.88 -14.52
CA PHE A 408 8.77 6.89 -14.97
C PHE A 408 10.20 6.64 -14.51
N GLU A 409 11.16 7.16 -15.27
CA GLU A 409 12.56 7.24 -14.84
C GLU A 409 12.84 8.63 -14.26
N MET A 410 13.62 8.71 -13.18
CA MET A 410 14.07 9.98 -12.61
C MET A 410 15.54 9.92 -12.18
N THR A 411 16.21 11.07 -12.19
CA THR A 411 17.51 11.25 -11.51
C THR A 411 17.26 11.49 -10.02
N THR A 412 18.10 10.90 -9.17
CA THR A 412 17.99 11.10 -7.71
C THR A 412 18.78 12.32 -7.20
N ALA A 413 19.39 13.08 -8.11
CA ALA A 413 20.34 14.16 -7.82
C ALA A 413 21.56 13.74 -6.97
N LEU A 414 21.80 12.43 -6.82
CA LEU A 414 22.97 11.85 -6.18
C LEU A 414 23.70 10.94 -7.17
N PRO A 415 25.04 10.83 -7.10
CA PRO A 415 25.75 9.79 -7.85
C PRO A 415 25.51 8.43 -7.18
N LEU A 416 25.30 7.38 -7.98
CA LEU A 416 25.14 6.01 -7.49
C LEU A 416 26.44 5.55 -6.82
N ARG A 417 27.56 5.92 -7.45
CA ARG A 417 28.91 5.74 -6.93
C ARG A 417 29.82 6.80 -7.51
N ARG A 418 30.80 7.25 -6.73
CA ARG A 418 31.86 8.15 -7.21
C ARG A 418 33.16 7.98 -6.42
N HIS A 419 34.30 8.29 -7.03
CA HIS A 419 35.60 8.34 -6.37
C HIS A 419 36.52 9.37 -7.03
N PHE A 420 37.38 10.02 -6.24
CA PHE A 420 38.41 10.94 -6.70
C PHE A 420 39.71 10.44 -6.11
N ASN A 421 40.57 9.95 -6.99
CA ASN A 421 41.84 9.39 -6.61
C ASN A 421 42.89 10.50 -6.69
N SER A 422 43.12 11.21 -5.58
CA SER A 422 44.17 12.22 -5.52
C SER A 422 45.55 11.57 -5.59
N ASN A 423 46.52 12.27 -6.19
CA ASN A 423 47.92 11.92 -6.07
C ASN A 423 48.57 12.50 -4.79
N PHE A 424 47.81 13.25 -3.98
CA PHE A 424 48.25 13.95 -2.76
C PHE A 424 49.35 15.00 -2.97
N GLN A 425 49.54 15.46 -4.21
CA GLN A 425 50.51 16.50 -4.61
C GLN A 425 49.83 17.68 -5.32
N GLY A 426 48.56 17.92 -5.00
CA GLY A 426 47.73 18.95 -5.66
C GLY A 426 47.10 18.51 -6.99
N GLY A 427 47.24 17.24 -7.39
CA GLY A 427 46.63 16.67 -8.59
C GLY A 427 45.79 15.41 -8.33
N PHE A 428 45.54 14.65 -9.38
CA PHE A 428 44.71 13.44 -9.36
C PHE A 428 45.21 12.38 -10.36
N ASN A 429 45.00 11.11 -10.02
CA ASN A 429 45.25 9.99 -10.92
C ASN A 429 44.01 9.70 -11.79
N PHE A 430 42.81 9.78 -11.20
CA PHE A 430 41.54 9.74 -11.93
C PHE A 430 40.34 10.22 -11.08
N TYR A 431 39.28 10.63 -11.75
CA TYR A 431 37.92 10.71 -11.20
C TYR A 431 37.05 9.65 -11.86
N GLY A 432 36.15 9.02 -11.11
CA GLY A 432 35.12 8.14 -11.65
C GLY A 432 33.78 8.42 -10.99
N GLY A 433 32.71 8.48 -11.77
CA GLY A 433 31.35 8.72 -11.27
C GLY A 433 30.29 8.07 -12.15
N LEU A 434 29.18 7.68 -11.53
CA LEU A 434 27.98 7.21 -12.19
C LEU A 434 26.78 7.95 -11.59
N GLU A 435 26.01 8.62 -12.43
CA GLU A 435 24.75 9.26 -12.05
C GLU A 435 23.72 8.20 -11.62
N ASN A 436 22.96 8.47 -10.55
CA ASN A 436 21.95 7.54 -10.08
C ASN A 436 20.58 7.88 -10.69
N HIS A 437 20.15 7.03 -11.60
CA HIS A 437 18.78 6.98 -12.10
C HIS A 437 18.02 5.82 -11.48
N VAL A 438 16.72 6.00 -11.32
CA VAL A 438 15.81 4.98 -10.84
C VAL A 438 14.57 4.93 -11.71
N LEU A 439 14.02 3.73 -11.89
CA LEU A 439 12.65 3.57 -12.38
C LEU A 439 11.70 3.55 -11.18
N VAL A 440 10.58 4.27 -11.27
CA VAL A 440 9.51 4.27 -10.28
C VAL A 440 8.23 3.77 -10.94
N ILE A 441 7.54 2.84 -10.29
CA ILE A 441 6.14 2.54 -10.54
C ILE A 441 5.34 3.01 -9.32
N ARG A 442 4.31 3.82 -9.58
CA ARG A 442 3.53 4.50 -8.55
C ARG A 442 2.03 4.36 -8.81
N THR A 443 1.29 4.14 -7.73
CA THR A 443 -0.16 4.34 -7.65
C THR A 443 -0.49 4.99 -6.31
N THR A 444 -1.75 5.37 -6.11
CA THR A 444 -2.22 5.97 -4.86
C THR A 444 -3.39 5.19 -4.28
N SER A 445 -3.73 5.46 -3.03
CA SER A 445 -5.02 5.06 -2.48
C SER A 445 -5.56 6.17 -1.60
N THR A 446 -6.58 6.85 -2.10
CA THR A 446 -7.34 7.88 -1.37
C THR A 446 -8.62 7.26 -0.84
N VAL A 447 -8.52 6.46 0.23
CA VAL A 447 -9.67 5.67 0.73
C VAL A 447 -10.81 6.59 1.18
N TYR A 448 -10.44 7.69 1.85
CA TYR A 448 -11.36 8.74 2.26
C TYR A 448 -10.60 10.07 2.46
N ASN A 449 -10.01 10.27 3.64
CA ASN A 449 -9.31 11.50 4.00
C ASN A 449 -7.80 11.43 3.74
N TYR A 450 -7.19 10.26 3.90
CA TYR A 450 -5.76 10.04 3.63
C TYR A 450 -5.53 9.67 2.18
N ASP A 451 -4.41 10.14 1.67
CA ASP A 451 -3.83 9.78 0.39
C ASP A 451 -2.52 9.03 0.65
N TYR A 452 -2.49 7.72 0.38
CA TYR A 452 -1.25 6.96 0.40
C TYR A 452 -0.63 6.92 -0.99
N ILE A 453 0.66 7.23 -1.07
CA ILE A 453 1.46 7.12 -2.31
C ILE A 453 2.30 5.86 -2.22
N TRP A 454 2.07 4.91 -3.11
CA TRP A 454 2.73 3.60 -3.12
C TRP A 454 3.77 3.53 -4.23
N ASP A 455 5.05 3.43 -3.85
CA ASP A 455 6.17 3.32 -4.77
C ASP A 455 6.85 1.96 -4.68
N PHE A 456 7.16 1.38 -5.85
CA PHE A 456 8.32 0.51 -6.00
C PHE A 456 9.37 1.22 -6.87
N VAL A 457 10.62 1.29 -6.37
CA VAL A 457 11.73 2.02 -6.98
C VAL A 457 12.86 1.04 -7.30
N PHE A 458 13.34 1.07 -8.53
CA PHE A 458 14.32 0.11 -9.06
C PHE A 458 15.63 0.82 -9.43
N TYR A 459 16.70 0.51 -8.71
CA TYR A 459 18.03 1.11 -8.86
C TYR A 459 18.91 0.31 -9.82
N GLN A 460 19.84 1.00 -10.48
CA GLN A 460 20.74 0.39 -11.49
C GLN A 460 21.70 -0.68 -10.94
N ASN A 461 21.88 -0.76 -9.61
CA ASN A 461 22.77 -1.71 -8.94
C ASN A 461 22.05 -2.96 -8.40
N GLY A 462 20.82 -3.24 -8.84
CA GLY A 462 20.04 -4.38 -8.36
C GLY A 462 19.36 -4.17 -7.01
N VAL A 463 19.35 -2.95 -6.47
CA VAL A 463 18.53 -2.59 -5.30
C VAL A 463 17.10 -2.26 -5.75
N MET A 464 16.11 -2.79 -5.03
CA MET A 464 14.71 -2.37 -5.13
C MET A 464 14.27 -1.79 -3.79
N GLU A 465 13.50 -0.71 -3.81
CA GLU A 465 12.92 -0.07 -2.63
C GLU A 465 11.40 -0.08 -2.73
N SER A 466 10.75 -0.52 -1.66
CA SER A 466 9.34 -0.26 -1.43
C SER A 466 9.22 0.95 -0.53
N ARG A 467 8.40 1.92 -0.91
CA ARG A 467 8.18 3.15 -0.15
C ARG A 467 6.70 3.52 -0.16
N VAL A 468 6.17 3.84 1.02
CA VAL A 468 4.86 4.47 1.18
C VAL A 468 5.06 5.85 1.78
N SER A 469 4.34 6.84 1.27
CA SER A 469 4.21 8.17 1.89
C SER A 469 2.75 8.46 2.18
N ALA A 470 2.44 9.02 3.35
CA ALA A 470 1.10 9.50 3.67
C ALA A 470 1.02 11.02 3.45
N THR A 471 -0.05 11.47 2.81
CA THR A 471 -0.47 12.86 2.67
C THR A 471 -2.00 12.92 2.79
N GLY A 472 -2.62 14.05 2.49
CA GLY A 472 -4.06 14.21 2.58
C GLY A 472 -4.51 14.83 3.89
N TYR A 473 -5.82 14.82 4.13
CA TYR A 473 -6.41 15.37 5.35
C TYR A 473 -6.27 14.39 6.51
N ILE A 474 -5.98 14.91 7.70
CA ILE A 474 -6.06 14.11 8.93
C ILE A 474 -7.52 13.75 9.24
N HIS A 475 -7.73 12.62 9.92
CA HIS A 475 -9.02 12.36 10.57
C HIS A 475 -9.07 13.17 11.86
N ALA A 476 -10.03 14.09 11.95
CA ALA A 476 -10.16 15.01 13.06
C ALA A 476 -11.53 14.93 13.70
N THR A 477 -11.57 15.14 15.02
CA THR A 477 -12.80 15.17 15.80
C THR A 477 -12.98 16.50 16.51
N PHE A 478 -14.17 16.70 17.07
CA PHE A 478 -14.51 17.93 17.75
C PHE A 478 -13.60 18.13 18.97
N PHE A 479 -13.01 19.32 19.10
CA PHE A 479 -12.12 19.63 20.22
C PHE A 479 -12.89 19.68 21.55
N THR A 480 -12.38 18.91 22.51
CA THR A 480 -12.71 19.01 23.93
C THR A 480 -11.41 19.20 24.72
N GLU A 481 -11.47 19.77 25.92
CA GLU A 481 -10.29 19.92 26.79
C GLU A 481 -9.64 18.56 27.10
N ASN A 482 -10.43 17.51 27.32
CA ASN A 482 -9.91 16.16 27.56
C ASN A 482 -9.28 15.53 26.30
N GLY A 483 -9.67 16.01 25.11
CA GLY A 483 -9.09 15.61 23.83
C GLY A 483 -7.58 15.84 23.73
N LEU A 484 -7.01 16.78 24.49
CA LEU A 484 -5.57 17.04 24.53
C LEU A 484 -4.74 15.86 25.05
N ASN A 485 -5.36 14.90 25.75
CA ASN A 485 -4.70 13.65 26.14
C ASN A 485 -4.49 12.68 24.95
N TYR A 486 -5.16 12.95 23.83
CA TYR A 486 -5.27 12.04 22.69
C TYR A 486 -4.97 12.72 21.34
N GLY A 487 -4.33 13.88 21.34
CA GLY A 487 -4.06 14.61 20.11
C GLY A 487 -3.68 16.06 20.36
N THR A 488 -3.68 16.84 19.28
CA THR A 488 -3.33 18.26 19.31
C THR A 488 -4.50 19.08 18.81
N ARG A 489 -4.78 20.20 19.48
CA ARG A 489 -5.71 21.21 18.95
C ARG A 489 -5.04 21.91 17.77
N VAL A 490 -5.51 21.61 16.55
CA VAL A 490 -4.94 22.13 15.30
C VAL A 490 -5.72 23.33 14.75
N TYR A 491 -6.94 23.54 15.23
CA TYR A 491 -7.75 24.72 14.96
C TYR A 491 -8.73 24.98 16.11
N ASN A 492 -9.52 26.06 16.02
CA ASN A 492 -10.39 26.52 17.12
C ASN A 492 -11.26 25.41 17.74
N TYR A 493 -11.88 24.54 16.93
CA TYR A 493 -12.74 23.46 17.40
C TYR A 493 -12.35 22.10 16.83
N VAL A 494 -11.08 21.96 16.43
CA VAL A 494 -10.59 20.79 15.71
C VAL A 494 -9.45 20.16 16.48
N LEU A 495 -9.65 18.91 16.88
CA LEU A 495 -8.61 18.06 17.43
C LEU A 495 -8.07 17.15 16.32
N GLY A 496 -6.79 17.26 16.03
CA GLY A 496 -6.08 16.25 15.25
C GLY A 496 -5.78 15.06 16.14
N ASN A 497 -6.47 13.94 15.91
CA ASN A 497 -6.40 12.76 16.76
C ASN A 497 -5.07 12.00 16.59
N LEU A 498 -4.46 11.61 17.71
CA LEU A 498 -3.31 10.71 17.77
C LEU A 498 -3.64 9.40 17.07
N HIS A 499 -2.75 8.92 16.20
CA HIS A 499 -2.91 7.62 15.57
C HIS A 499 -1.59 7.01 15.12
N THR A 500 -1.61 5.72 14.81
CA THR A 500 -0.46 5.02 14.23
C THR A 500 -0.84 4.47 12.86
N HIS A 501 0.01 4.74 11.87
CA HIS A 501 -0.03 4.06 10.58
C HIS A 501 0.81 2.78 10.67
N LEU A 502 0.25 1.63 10.27
CA LEU A 502 1.02 0.43 9.96
C LEU A 502 0.64 -0.12 8.59
N ILE A 503 1.63 -0.53 7.82
CA ILE A 503 1.49 -1.07 6.48
C ILE A 503 2.18 -2.43 6.44
N HIS A 504 1.53 -3.42 5.85
CA HIS A 504 2.07 -4.78 5.74
C HIS A 504 2.35 -5.18 4.30
N TYR A 505 3.51 -5.79 4.08
CA TYR A 505 3.94 -6.28 2.78
C TYR A 505 4.27 -7.77 2.83
N LYS A 506 3.93 -8.47 1.75
CA LYS A 506 4.44 -9.81 1.45
C LYS A 506 5.63 -9.68 0.51
N VAL A 507 6.71 -10.38 0.80
CA VAL A 507 7.97 -10.35 0.04
C VAL A 507 8.45 -11.80 -0.14
N ASP A 508 7.96 -12.43 -1.21
CA ASP A 508 8.27 -13.81 -1.58
C ASP A 508 9.57 -13.85 -2.39
N LEU A 509 10.68 -14.18 -1.71
CA LEU A 509 12.03 -14.14 -2.27
C LEU A 509 12.43 -15.53 -2.81
N ASP A 510 12.82 -15.56 -4.08
CA ASP A 510 13.31 -16.75 -4.78
C ASP A 510 14.78 -16.54 -5.18
N ILE A 511 15.66 -16.34 -4.18
CA ILE A 511 17.06 -15.96 -4.39
C ILE A 511 17.80 -17.08 -5.11
N ALA A 512 18.13 -16.86 -6.39
CA ALA A 512 18.78 -17.87 -7.24
C ALA A 512 18.02 -19.22 -7.23
N GLY A 513 16.69 -19.17 -7.15
CA GLY A 513 15.80 -20.33 -6.98
C GLY A 513 15.08 -20.34 -5.63
N ARG A 514 14.18 -21.31 -5.46
CA ARG A 514 13.25 -21.38 -4.31
C ARG A 514 13.87 -21.88 -3.01
N ASP A 515 14.97 -22.64 -3.07
CA ASP A 515 15.53 -23.27 -1.87
C ASP A 515 16.39 -22.26 -1.10
N ASN A 516 15.77 -21.50 -0.19
CA ASN A 516 16.38 -20.39 0.53
C ASN A 516 16.45 -20.66 2.04
N SER A 517 17.33 -19.93 2.72
CA SER A 517 17.46 -19.93 4.17
C SER A 517 17.58 -18.49 4.66
N PHE A 518 17.35 -18.29 5.96
CA PHE A 518 17.40 -16.96 6.57
C PHE A 518 18.40 -16.90 7.73
N GLU A 519 19.17 -15.81 7.78
CA GLU A 519 20.06 -15.50 8.89
C GLU A 519 20.02 -14.03 9.26
N SER A 520 20.36 -13.75 10.51
CA SER A 520 20.69 -12.40 10.97
C SER A 520 22.20 -12.24 11.11
N ILE A 521 22.73 -11.13 10.64
CA ILE A 521 24.16 -10.80 10.74
C ILE A 521 24.35 -9.62 11.72
N GLY A 522 25.27 -9.80 12.67
CA GLY A 522 25.63 -8.80 13.66
C GLY A 522 27.13 -8.73 13.87
N LEU A 523 27.53 -7.85 14.80
CA LEU A 523 28.90 -7.73 15.27
C LEU A 523 28.97 -8.19 16.72
N LYS A 524 30.05 -8.88 17.07
CA LYS A 524 30.43 -9.19 18.46
C LYS A 524 31.85 -8.67 18.69
N TYR A 525 32.09 -8.00 19.81
CA TYR A 525 33.44 -7.61 20.19
C TYR A 525 34.23 -8.82 20.68
N VAL A 526 35.48 -8.92 20.22
CA VAL A 526 36.48 -9.87 20.73
C VAL A 526 37.61 -9.09 21.35
N ASN A 527 38.12 -9.59 22.47
CA ASN A 527 39.30 -9.07 23.16
C ASN A 527 40.37 -10.16 23.15
N PHE A 528 41.56 -9.84 22.64
CA PHE A 528 42.66 -10.79 22.53
C PHE A 528 44.00 -10.06 22.69
N THR A 529 45.02 -10.80 23.12
CA THR A 529 46.39 -10.30 23.18
C THR A 529 46.84 -9.86 21.79
N ASN A 530 47.40 -8.66 21.71
CA ASN A 530 47.90 -8.10 20.47
C ASN A 530 49.05 -8.99 19.93
N PRO A 531 48.88 -9.67 18.78
CA PRO A 531 49.87 -10.62 18.28
C PRO A 531 51.22 -10.00 17.91
N TRP A 532 51.24 -8.70 17.59
CA TRP A 532 52.45 -7.94 17.26
C TRP A 532 52.97 -7.10 18.43
N SER A 533 52.27 -7.08 19.58
CA SER A 533 52.74 -6.45 20.82
C SER A 533 52.15 -7.17 22.06
N PRO A 534 52.73 -8.31 22.49
CA PRO A 534 52.10 -9.21 23.47
C PRO A 534 51.79 -8.63 24.86
N GLY A 535 52.31 -7.45 25.21
CA GLY A 535 51.97 -6.71 26.43
C GLY A 535 50.67 -5.89 26.35
N HIS A 536 50.04 -5.83 25.19
CA HIS A 536 48.82 -5.06 24.95
C HIS A 536 47.66 -5.97 24.52
N SER A 537 46.43 -5.49 24.70
CA SER A 537 45.23 -6.16 24.19
C SER A 537 44.56 -5.32 23.12
N ILE A 538 43.95 -5.98 22.13
CA ILE A 538 43.13 -5.34 21.10
C ILE A 538 41.69 -5.79 21.29
N VAL A 539 40.78 -4.81 21.34
CA VAL A 539 39.34 -5.04 21.22
C VAL A 539 38.92 -4.67 19.81
N GLN A 540 38.30 -5.61 19.09
CA GLN A 540 37.79 -5.36 17.75
C GLN A 540 36.47 -6.08 17.49
N SER A 541 35.75 -5.63 16.46
CA SER A 541 34.53 -6.29 16.00
C SER A 541 34.85 -7.56 15.21
N LYS A 542 34.08 -8.62 15.48
CA LYS A 542 34.05 -9.86 14.69
C LYS A 542 32.64 -10.09 14.17
N LEU A 543 32.52 -10.56 12.93
CA LEU A 543 31.22 -10.92 12.35
C LEU A 543 30.60 -12.08 13.15
N HIS A 544 29.30 -11.96 13.42
CA HIS A 544 28.51 -13.01 14.08
C HIS A 544 27.25 -13.25 13.26
N MET A 545 27.09 -14.47 12.75
CA MET A 545 25.93 -14.89 11.98
C MET A 545 25.09 -15.82 12.83
N THR A 546 23.78 -15.61 12.85
CA THR A 546 22.80 -16.48 13.50
C THR A 546 21.82 -16.95 12.44
N GLN A 547 21.93 -18.22 12.04
CA GLN A 547 20.93 -18.86 11.18
C GLN A 547 19.65 -19.10 11.99
N HIS A 548 18.51 -18.82 11.37
CA HIS A 548 17.20 -19.10 11.95
C HIS A 548 16.63 -20.32 11.26
N GLU A 549 16.32 -21.36 12.03
CA GLU A 549 15.91 -22.65 11.46
C GLU A 549 14.40 -22.84 11.43
N THR A 550 13.65 -22.03 12.18
CA THR A 550 12.19 -22.12 12.31
C THR A 550 11.49 -20.78 12.15
N GLU A 551 10.22 -20.80 11.74
CA GLU A 551 9.41 -19.59 11.56
C GLU A 551 9.38 -18.71 12.83
N ARG A 552 9.22 -19.30 14.02
CA ARG A 552 9.22 -18.51 15.28
C ARG A 552 10.57 -17.88 15.59
N SER A 553 11.68 -18.54 15.24
CA SER A 553 13.02 -17.94 15.43
C SER A 553 13.24 -16.71 14.54
N ALA A 554 12.58 -16.67 13.38
CA ALA A 554 12.63 -15.58 12.41
C ALA A 554 11.43 -14.61 12.51
N ALA A 555 10.66 -14.63 13.61
CA ALA A 555 9.53 -13.73 13.85
C ALA A 555 9.91 -12.63 14.85
N PHE A 556 10.34 -11.48 14.34
CA PHE A 556 10.85 -10.36 15.12
C PHE A 556 9.72 -9.41 15.52
N ARG A 557 9.39 -9.39 16.82
CA ARG A 557 8.34 -8.53 17.38
C ARG A 557 8.83 -7.10 17.64
N PHE A 558 7.90 -6.16 17.55
CA PHE A 558 8.12 -4.81 18.07
C PHE A 558 8.51 -4.82 19.56
N GLY A 559 9.31 -3.83 19.98
CA GLY A 559 9.83 -3.72 21.35
C GLY A 559 10.93 -4.73 21.71
N LYS A 560 11.37 -5.58 20.78
CA LYS A 560 12.52 -6.48 20.94
C LYS A 560 13.71 -6.01 20.11
N LYS A 561 14.89 -6.54 20.42
CA LYS A 561 16.10 -6.23 19.65
C LYS A 561 15.93 -6.72 18.21
N PHE A 562 15.94 -5.78 17.28
CA PHE A 562 15.83 -6.07 15.86
C PHE A 562 17.21 -6.19 15.20
N PRO A 563 17.49 -7.25 14.41
CA PRO A 563 18.77 -7.38 13.72
C PRO A 563 19.01 -6.27 12.69
N LYS A 564 20.27 -5.82 12.58
CA LYS A 564 20.64 -4.81 11.57
C LYS A 564 20.68 -5.38 10.17
N TYR A 565 21.10 -6.63 10.01
CA TYR A 565 21.18 -7.33 8.72
C TYR A 565 20.26 -8.55 8.74
N LEU A 566 19.23 -8.52 7.90
CA LEU A 566 18.24 -9.58 7.71
C LEU A 566 18.51 -10.17 6.33
N HIS A 567 19.08 -11.35 6.28
CA HIS A 567 19.72 -11.89 5.08
C HIS A 567 19.04 -13.19 4.64
N PHE A 568 18.46 -13.16 3.44
CA PHE A 568 17.96 -14.34 2.74
C PHE A 568 19.02 -14.80 1.77
N TYR A 569 19.34 -16.10 1.80
CA TYR A 569 20.38 -16.65 0.95
C TYR A 569 20.04 -18.03 0.44
N ASN A 570 20.63 -18.39 -0.69
CA ASN A 570 20.58 -19.74 -1.23
C ASN A 570 21.83 -20.52 -0.80
N PRO A 571 21.70 -21.59 0.02
CA PRO A 571 22.86 -22.35 0.48
C PRO A 571 23.55 -23.14 -0.64
N ASN A 572 22.87 -23.37 -1.77
CA ASN A 572 23.33 -24.20 -2.88
C ASN A 572 24.00 -23.39 -3.99
N GLN A 573 23.90 -22.06 -3.93
CA GLN A 573 24.44 -21.15 -4.94
C GLN A 573 25.47 -20.22 -4.30
N LYS A 574 26.66 -20.13 -4.90
CA LYS A 574 27.75 -19.27 -4.44
C LYS A 574 28.15 -18.31 -5.55
N ASN A 575 28.61 -17.13 -5.17
CA ASN A 575 29.32 -16.25 -6.06
C ASN A 575 30.76 -16.77 -6.29
N LYS A 576 31.51 -16.11 -7.19
CA LYS A 576 32.91 -16.43 -7.53
C LYS A 576 33.85 -16.46 -6.33
N TRP A 577 33.51 -15.76 -5.25
CA TRP A 577 34.31 -15.66 -4.01
C TRP A 577 33.94 -16.72 -2.97
N GLY A 578 33.02 -17.63 -3.29
CA GLY A 578 32.61 -18.72 -2.40
C GLY A 578 31.58 -18.34 -1.33
N HIS A 579 31.07 -17.09 -1.36
CA HIS A 579 29.99 -16.65 -0.49
C HIS A 579 28.63 -17.07 -1.08
N LYS A 580 27.69 -17.44 -0.21
CA LYS A 580 26.32 -17.79 -0.61
C LYS A 580 25.65 -16.57 -1.26
N LYS A 581 24.97 -16.77 -2.39
CA LYS A 581 24.19 -15.71 -3.04
C LYS A 581 23.02 -15.31 -2.14
N GLY A 582 22.82 -14.01 -1.95
CA GLY A 582 21.81 -13.53 -1.01
C GLY A 582 21.29 -12.11 -1.27
N TYR A 583 20.11 -11.83 -0.72
CA TYR A 583 19.54 -10.48 -0.64
C TYR A 583 19.26 -10.12 0.81
N ARG A 584 19.51 -8.86 1.15
CA ARG A 584 19.24 -8.28 2.46
C ARG A 584 17.98 -7.43 2.41
N ILE A 585 17.09 -7.63 3.37
CA ILE A 585 16.04 -6.67 3.69
C ILE A 585 16.63 -5.60 4.61
N GLN A 586 16.65 -4.36 4.16
CA GLN A 586 17.01 -3.21 4.97
C GLN A 586 15.74 -2.43 5.31
N TYR A 587 15.39 -2.48 6.58
CA TYR A 587 14.17 -1.94 7.15
C TYR A 587 14.24 -0.42 7.37
N ASN A 588 13.19 0.32 6.97
CA ASN A 588 13.04 1.75 7.21
C ASN A 588 11.65 2.07 7.79
N SER A 589 11.53 2.15 9.11
CA SER A 589 10.27 2.42 9.77
C SER A 589 10.48 2.96 11.19
N HIS A 590 9.48 3.70 11.66
CA HIS A 590 9.36 4.23 13.01
C HIS A 590 8.16 3.61 13.75
N ALA A 591 7.72 2.44 13.31
CA ALA A 591 6.54 1.75 13.82
C ALA A 591 6.76 1.17 15.22
N ASN A 592 5.65 0.98 15.92
CA ASN A 592 5.57 0.20 17.14
C ASN A 592 4.25 -0.59 17.16
N SER A 593 4.10 -1.50 18.11
CA SER A 593 2.84 -2.22 18.32
C SER A 593 1.72 -1.24 18.71
N VAL A 594 0.54 -1.40 18.09
CA VAL A 594 -0.60 -0.48 18.23
C VAL A 594 -1.63 -0.90 19.28
N LEU A 595 -1.84 -2.22 19.47
CA LEU A 595 -2.76 -2.77 20.45
C LEU A 595 -2.07 -3.87 21.28
N PRO A 596 -2.50 -4.07 22.54
CA PRO A 596 -2.01 -5.19 23.34
C PRO A 596 -2.32 -6.54 22.68
N ARG A 597 -1.38 -7.49 22.79
CA ARG A 597 -1.52 -8.83 22.21
C ARG A 597 -2.76 -9.56 22.75
N GLY A 598 -3.60 -10.05 21.84
CA GLY A 598 -4.81 -10.80 22.16
C GLY A 598 -5.98 -9.93 22.61
N TRP A 599 -5.83 -8.61 22.57
CA TRP A 599 -6.92 -7.69 22.86
C TRP A 599 -7.87 -7.61 21.69
N ARG A 600 -9.06 -8.22 21.80
CA ARG A 600 -10.24 -7.98 20.95
C ARG A 600 -9.90 -7.75 19.46
N GLU A 601 -9.90 -6.50 18.99
CA GLU A 601 -9.69 -6.12 17.59
C GLU A 601 -8.28 -6.44 17.05
N GLU A 602 -7.29 -6.57 17.94
CA GLU A 602 -5.92 -6.94 17.59
C GLU A 602 -5.84 -8.34 16.95
N ASN A 603 -6.83 -9.20 17.19
CA ASN A 603 -6.95 -10.50 16.54
C ASN A 603 -7.01 -10.38 15.00
N GLY A 604 -7.62 -9.31 14.48
CA GLY A 604 -7.72 -9.00 13.05
C GLY A 604 -6.40 -8.56 12.42
N ILE A 605 -5.46 -8.07 13.23
CA ILE A 605 -4.22 -7.45 12.76
C ILE A 605 -2.98 -8.08 13.39
N THR A 606 -2.98 -9.38 13.65
CA THR A 606 -1.86 -10.06 14.34
C THR A 606 -0.50 -9.91 13.65
N TRP A 607 -0.46 -9.53 12.37
CA TRP A 607 0.76 -9.13 11.65
C TRP A 607 1.42 -7.89 12.26
N SER A 608 0.64 -6.95 12.83
CA SER A 608 1.13 -5.73 13.49
C SER A 608 2.00 -5.97 14.73
N ARG A 609 2.10 -7.21 15.20
CA ARG A 609 3.01 -7.61 16.28
C ARG A 609 4.47 -7.64 15.83
N TYR A 610 4.72 -7.79 14.53
CA TYR A 610 6.01 -8.17 13.97
C TYR A 610 6.56 -7.05 13.09
N GLN A 611 7.82 -6.66 13.29
CA GLN A 611 8.55 -5.82 12.34
C GLN A 611 8.83 -6.61 11.05
N LEU A 612 9.25 -7.86 11.23
CA LEU A 612 9.46 -8.82 10.17
C LEU A 612 9.19 -10.23 10.69
N ALA A 613 8.50 -11.05 9.89
CA ALA A 613 8.41 -12.48 10.11
C ALA A 613 8.77 -13.24 8.83
N VAL A 614 9.32 -14.45 8.98
CA VAL A 614 9.63 -15.34 7.85
C VAL A 614 8.82 -16.62 7.99
N THR A 615 8.05 -16.94 6.96
CA THR A 615 7.25 -18.17 6.90
C THR A 615 7.67 -19.00 5.69
N ARG A 616 7.31 -20.28 5.71
CA ARG A 616 7.36 -21.11 4.52
C ARG A 616 6.24 -20.73 3.56
N HIS A 617 6.52 -20.67 2.26
CA HIS A 617 5.50 -20.40 1.24
C HIS A 617 4.42 -21.51 1.24
N LYS A 618 3.14 -21.11 1.19
CA LYS A 618 2.00 -21.99 0.94
C LYS A 618 0.95 -21.30 0.08
N ASP A 619 0.39 -22.04 -0.87
CA ASP A 619 -0.72 -21.57 -1.73
C ASP A 619 -2.01 -21.29 -0.93
N SER A 620 -2.10 -21.69 0.35
CA SER A 620 -3.22 -21.40 1.26
C SER A 620 -3.01 -20.17 2.15
N GLU A 621 -1.79 -19.63 2.22
CA GLU A 621 -1.39 -18.49 3.05
C GLU A 621 -1.07 -17.29 2.14
N VAL A 622 -2.01 -17.00 1.23
CA VAL A 622 -1.80 -16.04 0.12
C VAL A 622 -1.74 -14.60 0.62
N THR A 623 -2.59 -14.23 1.57
CA THR A 623 -2.72 -12.88 2.12
C THR A 623 -2.63 -12.88 3.64
N SER A 624 -2.16 -11.76 4.22
CA SER A 624 -2.11 -11.59 5.69
C SER A 624 -3.34 -10.90 6.28
N SER A 625 -4.22 -10.37 5.43
CA SER A 625 -5.48 -9.70 5.78
C SER A 625 -6.58 -10.07 4.77
N SER A 626 -7.76 -9.47 4.92
CA SER A 626 -8.95 -9.65 4.09
C SER A 626 -9.84 -8.40 4.10
N ILE A 627 -10.72 -8.27 3.10
CA ILE A 627 -11.73 -7.20 3.05
C ILE A 627 -12.79 -7.31 4.16
N TYR A 628 -12.79 -8.40 4.92
CA TYR A 628 -13.79 -8.66 5.96
C TYR A 628 -13.33 -8.22 7.35
N THR A 629 -12.01 -8.09 7.52
CA THR A 629 -11.37 -7.84 8.82
C THR A 629 -11.81 -6.51 9.44
N GLN A 630 -12.11 -5.48 8.64
CA GLN A 630 -12.53 -4.17 9.16
C GLN A 630 -13.82 -4.25 9.98
N ASN A 631 -14.79 -5.05 9.52
CA ASN A 631 -16.12 -5.10 10.14
C ASN A 631 -16.29 -6.29 11.09
N ASP A 632 -15.36 -7.26 11.06
CA ASP A 632 -15.23 -8.27 12.12
C ASP A 632 -13.75 -8.56 12.44
N PRO A 633 -13.04 -7.62 13.11
CA PRO A 633 -11.65 -7.84 13.50
C PRO A 633 -11.52 -8.81 14.69
N TRP A 634 -12.63 -9.16 15.35
CA TRP A 634 -12.63 -10.03 16.51
C TRP A 634 -12.53 -11.51 16.10
N GLU A 635 -13.24 -11.90 15.03
CA GLU A 635 -13.19 -13.23 14.41
C GLU A 635 -12.78 -13.16 12.93
N PRO A 636 -11.54 -12.76 12.63
CA PRO A 636 -11.11 -12.57 11.24
C PRO A 636 -11.00 -13.91 10.50
N VAL A 637 -11.37 -13.91 9.21
CA VAL A 637 -11.21 -15.08 8.33
C VAL A 637 -9.74 -15.42 8.02
N VAL A 638 -8.84 -14.44 8.18
CA VAL A 638 -7.39 -14.59 8.05
C VAL A 638 -6.72 -14.10 9.33
N SER A 639 -5.92 -14.96 9.97
CA SER A 639 -5.10 -14.58 11.12
C SER A 639 -3.63 -14.89 10.85
N PHE A 640 -2.84 -13.85 10.64
CA PHE A 640 -1.42 -13.98 10.29
C PHE A 640 -0.59 -14.78 11.32
N GLU A 641 -0.90 -14.68 12.61
CA GLU A 641 -0.24 -15.48 13.66
C GLU A 641 -0.34 -16.99 13.40
N GLU A 642 -1.39 -17.47 12.71
CA GLU A 642 -1.53 -18.89 12.36
C GLU A 642 -0.43 -19.37 11.41
N PHE A 643 0.19 -18.47 10.63
CA PHE A 643 1.27 -18.81 9.68
C PHE A 643 2.61 -19.05 10.40
N ILE A 644 2.73 -18.63 11.66
CA ILE A 644 3.95 -18.75 12.48
C ILE A 644 3.78 -19.82 13.57
N ARG A 645 2.54 -20.10 14.00
CA ARG A 645 2.22 -21.00 15.13
C ARG A 645 2.64 -22.46 14.87
N ASN A 646 2.47 -22.94 13.66
CA ASN A 646 2.98 -24.21 13.12
C ASN A 646 4.50 -24.37 13.26
N ASN A 647 5.26 -23.28 13.30
CA ASN A 647 6.72 -23.27 13.56
C ASN A 647 7.50 -24.20 12.63
N GLU A 648 7.19 -24.15 11.33
CA GLU A 648 7.84 -24.99 10.34
C GLU A 648 9.34 -24.69 10.20
N ASN A 649 10.06 -25.66 9.63
CA ASN A 649 11.45 -25.46 9.25
C ASN A 649 11.53 -24.48 8.06
N ILE A 650 12.49 -23.55 8.13
CA ILE A 650 12.77 -22.54 7.10
C ILE A 650 14.18 -22.66 6.52
N VAL A 651 14.83 -23.83 6.68
CA VAL A 651 16.16 -24.09 6.12
C VAL A 651 16.01 -24.74 4.76
N ASN A 652 16.55 -24.08 3.74
CA ASN A 652 16.56 -24.56 2.36
C ASN A 652 15.13 -24.86 1.85
N GLN A 653 14.22 -23.92 2.07
CA GLN A 653 12.81 -23.97 1.69
C GLN A 653 12.42 -22.73 0.88
N ASP A 654 11.24 -22.77 0.25
CA ASP A 654 10.58 -21.62 -0.36
C ASP A 654 10.08 -20.68 0.76
N LEU A 655 10.67 -19.48 0.86
CA LEU A 655 10.49 -18.56 2.01
C LEU A 655 9.79 -17.27 1.60
N VAL A 656 8.88 -16.83 2.46
CA VAL A 656 8.20 -15.54 2.35
C VAL A 656 8.56 -14.68 3.54
N ALA A 657 9.07 -13.48 3.29
CA ALA A 657 9.19 -12.45 4.32
C ALA A 657 7.90 -11.62 4.37
N TRP A 658 7.49 -11.28 5.58
CA TRP A 658 6.36 -10.42 5.86
C TRP A 658 6.87 -9.20 6.62
N VAL A 659 6.71 -8.01 6.05
CA VAL A 659 7.36 -6.79 6.53
C VAL A 659 6.29 -5.78 6.96
N THR A 660 6.31 -5.37 8.22
CA THR A 660 5.44 -4.29 8.71
C THR A 660 6.25 -3.01 8.86
N VAL A 661 5.84 -1.95 8.19
CA VAL A 661 6.40 -0.60 8.33
C VAL A 661 5.32 0.37 8.80
N GLY A 662 5.68 1.60 9.13
CA GLY A 662 4.75 2.55 9.73
C GLY A 662 5.44 3.56 10.65
N PHE A 663 4.61 4.38 11.29
CA PHE A 663 5.01 5.46 12.20
C PHE A 663 3.83 5.92 13.07
N LEU A 664 4.15 6.49 14.24
CA LEU A 664 3.19 7.22 15.07
C LEU A 664 3.01 8.62 14.48
N HIS A 665 1.76 9.05 14.30
CA HIS A 665 1.42 10.41 13.91
C HIS A 665 0.67 11.09 15.05
N ILE A 666 1.32 12.10 15.62
CA ILE A 666 0.66 13.08 16.50
C ILE A 666 0.40 14.28 15.60
N PRO A 667 -0.86 14.52 15.16
CA PRO A 667 -1.12 15.64 14.29
C PRO A 667 -0.70 16.97 14.93
N HIS A 668 -0.29 17.92 14.10
CA HIS A 668 0.15 19.24 14.52
C HIS A 668 -0.37 20.31 13.56
N SER A 669 -0.19 21.59 13.89
CA SER A 669 -0.74 22.70 13.11
C SER A 669 -0.30 22.72 11.65
N GLU A 670 0.88 22.20 11.36
CA GLU A 670 1.46 22.13 10.02
C GLU A 670 0.85 21.02 9.16
N ASP A 671 0.05 20.12 9.75
CA ASP A 671 -0.81 19.19 9.02
C ASP A 671 -2.09 19.86 8.47
N ILE A 672 -2.20 21.19 8.59
CA ILE A 672 -3.30 22.00 8.05
C ILE A 672 -2.82 22.80 6.82
N PRO A 673 -3.47 22.63 5.65
CA PRO A 673 -4.67 21.83 5.44
C PRO A 673 -4.39 20.32 5.43
N ASN A 674 -3.20 19.88 5.04
CA ASN A 674 -2.87 18.47 4.82
C ASN A 674 -1.53 18.06 5.43
N THR A 675 -1.45 16.78 5.79
CA THR A 675 -0.18 16.12 6.17
C THR A 675 0.76 16.16 4.97
N ALA A 676 2.01 16.57 5.17
CA ALA A 676 2.99 16.63 4.09
C ALA A 676 3.85 15.35 4.01
N THR A 677 4.30 14.98 2.81
CA THR A 677 5.14 13.80 2.60
C THR A 677 6.57 13.85 3.18
N PRO A 678 7.26 15.01 3.31
CA PRO A 678 8.62 15.04 3.85
C PRO A 678 8.70 14.49 5.28
N GLY A 679 9.50 13.44 5.48
CA GLY A 679 9.66 12.77 6.78
C GLY A 679 8.59 11.70 7.09
N ASN A 680 7.51 11.63 6.31
CA ASN A 680 6.42 10.65 6.46
C ASN A 680 6.52 9.47 5.49
N ALA A 681 7.70 9.22 4.94
CA ALA A 681 7.97 8.10 4.05
C ALA A 681 8.61 6.92 4.81
N VAL A 682 8.00 5.74 4.75
CA VAL A 682 8.49 4.49 5.37
C VAL A 682 8.48 3.35 4.35
N GLY A 683 9.21 2.27 4.63
CA GLY A 683 9.37 1.18 3.67
C GLY A 683 10.55 0.27 3.95
N PHE A 684 11.08 -0.36 2.90
CA PHE A 684 12.26 -1.22 3.00
C PHE A 684 12.98 -1.34 1.67
N PHE A 685 14.26 -1.73 1.73
CA PHE A 685 15.07 -2.03 0.56
C PHE A 685 15.36 -3.53 0.48
N LEU A 686 15.28 -4.09 -0.72
CA LEU A 686 15.91 -5.35 -1.09
C LEU A 686 17.26 -5.03 -1.72
N ARG A 687 18.35 -5.47 -1.07
CA ARG A 687 19.72 -5.17 -1.50
C ARG A 687 20.50 -6.45 -1.80
N PRO A 688 21.19 -6.57 -2.94
CA PRO A 688 22.05 -7.73 -3.18
C PRO A 688 23.16 -7.77 -2.14
N PHE A 689 23.43 -8.95 -1.58
CA PHE A 689 24.49 -9.19 -0.62
C PHE A 689 25.22 -10.47 -1.01
N ASN A 690 26.40 -10.32 -1.62
CA ASN A 690 27.15 -11.41 -2.26
C ASN A 690 26.35 -12.19 -3.33
N PHE A 691 25.27 -11.61 -3.87
CA PHE A 691 24.49 -12.21 -4.95
C PHE A 691 25.25 -12.21 -6.29
N PHE A 692 25.83 -11.06 -6.62
CA PHE A 692 26.67 -10.86 -7.79
C PHE A 692 28.15 -11.04 -7.42
N ASP A 693 29.00 -11.17 -8.45
CA ASP A 693 30.46 -11.26 -8.29
C ASP A 693 31.10 -9.89 -8.02
N GLU A 694 30.45 -8.81 -8.47
CA GLU A 694 30.83 -7.42 -8.27
C GLU A 694 29.59 -6.51 -8.39
N ASP A 695 29.76 -5.19 -8.28
CA ASP A 695 28.65 -4.25 -8.46
C ASP A 695 28.04 -4.37 -9.87
N PRO A 696 26.77 -4.79 -10.01
CA PRO A 696 26.16 -4.95 -11.33
C PRO A 696 26.00 -3.63 -12.09
N SER A 697 26.08 -2.47 -11.42
CA SER A 697 26.03 -1.16 -12.09
C SER A 697 27.25 -0.88 -12.98
N LEU A 698 28.31 -1.70 -12.89
CA LEU A 698 29.48 -1.61 -13.76
C LEU A 698 29.13 -1.83 -15.24
N ALA A 699 28.02 -2.51 -15.55
CA ALA A 699 27.51 -2.65 -16.91
C ALA A 699 26.95 -1.34 -17.49
N SER A 700 26.70 -0.32 -16.65
CA SER A 700 26.15 0.97 -17.09
C SER A 700 27.15 1.75 -17.94
N ARG A 701 26.73 2.08 -19.17
CA ARG A 701 27.47 2.95 -20.09
C ARG A 701 27.43 4.44 -19.71
N SER A 702 26.61 4.81 -18.73
CA SER A 702 26.53 6.19 -18.22
C SER A 702 27.69 6.56 -17.27
N THR A 703 28.63 5.65 -17.01
CA THR A 703 29.82 5.95 -16.20
C THR A 703 30.71 6.98 -16.91
N VAL A 704 31.18 7.97 -16.16
CA VAL A 704 32.18 8.94 -16.62
C VAL A 704 33.48 8.72 -15.85
N ILE A 705 34.60 8.66 -16.58
CA ILE A 705 35.94 8.60 -15.99
C ILE A 705 36.77 9.75 -16.54
N VAL A 706 37.50 10.46 -15.69
CA VAL A 706 38.46 11.50 -16.11
C VAL A 706 39.85 11.07 -15.68
N ARG A 707 40.82 11.08 -16.59
CA ARG A 707 42.24 10.81 -16.31
C ARG A 707 43.12 11.94 -16.86
N PRO A 708 44.25 12.28 -16.23
CA PRO A 708 45.23 13.13 -16.87
C PRO A 708 45.81 12.45 -18.12
N ASP A 709 46.04 13.21 -19.19
CA ASP A 709 46.85 12.78 -20.33
C ASP A 709 48.36 12.90 -20.02
N GLU A 710 49.21 12.63 -21.01
CA GLU A 710 50.68 12.71 -20.87
C GLU A 710 51.19 14.11 -20.48
N LYS A 711 50.38 15.17 -20.70
CA LYS A 711 50.68 16.56 -20.34
C LYS A 711 50.00 16.99 -19.03
N GLY A 712 49.36 16.07 -18.33
CA GLY A 712 48.61 16.34 -17.09
C GLY A 712 47.23 16.98 -17.30
N GLN A 713 46.73 17.08 -18.54
CA GLN A 713 45.43 17.69 -18.84
C GLN A 713 44.29 16.67 -18.69
N PRO A 714 43.10 17.07 -18.19
CA PRO A 714 41.99 16.14 -17.97
C PRO A 714 41.41 15.64 -19.30
N LYS A 715 41.46 14.32 -19.51
CA LYS A 715 40.81 13.60 -20.60
C LYS A 715 39.58 12.86 -20.10
N VAL A 716 38.42 13.18 -20.66
CA VAL A 716 37.14 12.58 -20.29
C VAL A 716 36.87 11.33 -21.13
N GLN A 717 36.57 10.22 -20.47
CA GLN A 717 36.14 8.94 -21.05
C GLN A 717 34.65 8.72 -20.74
N ARG A 718 33.85 8.50 -21.79
CA ARG A 718 32.40 8.25 -21.73
C ARG A 718 32.02 7.13 -22.72
N TRP A 719 30.87 6.51 -22.51
CA TRP A 719 30.26 5.53 -23.43
C TRP A 719 28.86 5.95 -23.90
N THR A 720 28.45 7.16 -23.54
CA THR A 720 27.26 7.86 -24.04
C THR A 720 27.70 9.14 -24.77
N PRO A 721 26.82 9.74 -25.59
CA PRO A 721 27.12 11.03 -26.23
C PRO A 721 27.54 12.11 -25.23
N GLU A 722 28.42 13.02 -25.67
CA GLU A 722 28.91 14.12 -24.84
C GLU A 722 27.83 15.18 -24.61
N VAL A 723 27.04 15.48 -25.64
CA VAL A 723 25.93 16.43 -25.58
C VAL A 723 24.63 15.64 -25.55
N VAL A 724 23.82 15.92 -24.54
CA VAL A 724 22.45 15.45 -24.43
C VAL A 724 21.57 16.58 -24.98
N GLY A 725 20.74 16.29 -25.99
CA GLY A 725 19.91 17.31 -26.65
C GLY A 725 18.93 18.00 -25.70
N HIS A 726 18.18 18.96 -26.22
CA HIS A 726 17.15 19.67 -25.47
C HIS A 726 15.76 19.15 -25.84
N CYS A 727 14.96 18.78 -24.84
CA CYS A 727 13.54 18.53 -25.01
C CYS A 727 12.82 18.99 -23.75
N VAL A 728 11.71 19.71 -23.92
CA VAL A 728 10.75 20.01 -22.86
C VAL A 728 9.38 19.74 -23.47
N SER A 729 8.48 19.11 -22.74
CA SER A 729 7.13 18.89 -23.24
C SER A 729 6.40 20.23 -23.38
N ASP A 730 5.68 20.40 -24.48
CA ASP A 730 4.79 21.53 -24.78
C ASP A 730 3.33 21.24 -24.39
N LYS A 731 3.06 20.08 -23.78
CA LYS A 731 1.70 19.68 -23.42
C LYS A 731 1.21 20.43 -22.19
N PRO A 732 0.03 21.08 -22.25
CA PRO A 732 -0.56 21.71 -21.08
C PRO A 732 -0.98 20.67 -20.05
N PHE A 733 -1.09 21.10 -18.78
CA PHE A 733 -1.69 20.30 -17.71
C PHE A 733 -3.12 19.89 -18.10
N PHE A 734 -3.45 18.63 -17.83
CA PHE A 734 -4.78 18.08 -18.05
C PHE A 734 -5.14 17.18 -16.88
N TYR A 735 -6.40 17.27 -16.45
CA TYR A 735 -6.98 16.45 -15.40
C TYR A 735 -8.47 16.27 -15.71
N ASN A 736 -8.99 15.04 -15.65
CA ASN A 736 -10.40 14.78 -15.93
C ASN A 736 -11.28 14.82 -14.66
N GLY A 737 -10.83 14.18 -13.58
CA GLY A 737 -11.51 14.15 -12.29
C GLY A 737 -12.72 13.22 -12.18
N THR A 738 -13.03 12.42 -13.21
CA THR A 738 -14.17 11.48 -13.19
C THR A 738 -13.73 10.02 -13.39
N TYR A 739 -14.35 9.11 -12.64
CA TYR A 739 -14.30 7.66 -12.82
C TYR A 739 -15.70 7.17 -13.18
N ALA A 740 -15.83 6.37 -14.23
CA ALA A 740 -17.14 5.99 -14.76
C ALA A 740 -17.15 4.56 -15.29
N GLY A 741 -18.32 3.92 -15.22
CA GLY A 741 -18.50 2.55 -15.69
C GLY A 741 -18.44 2.44 -17.20
N VAL A 742 -17.67 1.46 -17.70
CA VAL A 742 -17.39 1.17 -19.12
C VAL A 742 -18.07 -0.09 -19.63
#